data_AF-A0A4Y7LTU1-F1
#
_entry.id   AF-A0A4Y7LTU1-F1
#
_cell.length_a   1.000
_cell.length_b   1.000
_cell.length_c   1.000
_cell.angle_alpha   90.00
_cell.angle_beta   90.00
_cell.angle_gamma   90.00
#
_symmetry.space_group_name_H-M   'P 1'
#
loop_
_entity.id
_entity.type
_entity.pdbx_description
1 polymer ?
#
loop_
_entity_poly.entity_id
_entity_poly.type
_entity_poly.pdbx_seq_one_letter_code
_entity_poly.pdbx_strand_id
1 'polypeptide(L)'
;MERLTKKEKEYKEVIEQQKEQLGRYEKKLRDVVQAYKGIQKEKEALEASLKVLAEAKNSSDGNPISRDQDEVLPKNVDPTSTDQEETSKDVQVTFEERDNVKLLKAQLITLSESLATITAEKSRSEANFQQDRKRLLQEKEILEKSVAAAYNQSEISSQSFKQQLSELKTNLSLEKAERSRESTNNQVILRELQKTIAEERQKRESLELELNSKARLSQANNLTSNQLEVAERKLRDLSNELESTKMKLLTAEQKLQQPSSHLVQLQNEMADLKIQHRLAIQQEQHNAAEAKEEARQLAEAHEKRVASLEARLAEFSERIGSYDRLRQQDLTQLSKLKEQLNTIQMKPNPPSNHNEEEFDVEKLIDKITSLKNRLLEVSRRSNATINLHALFELENVDSTSESHEACQLELQQLKQELEWYKREEKHGSRKAASVPSHTEEEINQMRVQIQFLRSEMEHIEQEHKDSLRSIQESWAKERNSWKDETGQMERSCRARVADMEQQLQKQRERSLTLLQEKDEELTSLRELLNMKSSAPLSPPPVVQSKASDSNDEWPESLAPLASMTLGASASGGQILHYVEELARKEGEIQGLRRSKNQLEASLREMQMAFVTTEHKMAEQKQHLHEELARLERNQSREGANLEYLKNVLLEFFLRSDPSSQSHMFNAIAACLHFSPKEIQRVRLQHPKWKLTPVSPSTSDSLL
;
A
#
# COMPACT_ATOMS: atom_id res chain seq x y z
N MET A 1 -26.35 1.53 -9.64
CA MET A 1 -25.91 0.12 -9.54
C MET A 1 -24.66 -0.02 -8.67
N GLU A 2 -23.54 0.67 -8.95
CA GLU A 2 -22.30 0.56 -8.14
C GLU A 2 -22.40 0.97 -6.65
N ARG A 3 -23.24 1.96 -6.32
CA ARG A 3 -23.46 2.32 -4.90
C ARG A 3 -24.26 1.27 -4.12
N LEU A 4 -25.11 0.50 -4.80
CA LEU A 4 -25.87 -0.60 -4.20
C LEU A 4 -24.94 -1.80 -3.98
N THR A 5 -24.09 -2.14 -4.96
CA THR A 5 -23.12 -3.24 -4.83
C THR A 5 -22.05 -2.97 -3.78
N LYS A 6 -21.63 -1.70 -3.58
CA LYS A 6 -20.70 -1.33 -2.50
C LYS A 6 -21.33 -1.50 -1.12
N LYS A 7 -22.59 -1.06 -0.94
CA LYS A 7 -23.33 -1.28 0.32
C LYS A 7 -23.58 -2.76 0.58
N GLU A 8 -23.91 -3.54 -0.44
CA GLU A 8 -24.06 -5.00 -0.30
C GLU A 8 -22.75 -5.67 0.12
N LYS A 9 -21.60 -5.19 -0.37
CA LYS A 9 -20.28 -5.70 0.03
C LYS A 9 -19.96 -5.33 1.49
N GLU A 10 -20.22 -4.09 1.89
CA GLU A 10 -20.07 -3.63 3.28
C GLU A 10 -20.99 -4.41 4.24
N TYR A 11 -22.25 -4.67 3.87
CA TYR A 11 -23.15 -5.48 4.69
C TYR A 11 -22.72 -6.95 4.76
N LYS A 12 -22.21 -7.54 3.68
CA LYS A 12 -21.64 -8.90 3.72
C LYS A 12 -20.45 -8.99 4.66
N GLU A 13 -19.56 -8.00 4.61
CA GLU A 13 -18.39 -7.94 5.49
C GLU A 13 -18.78 -7.77 6.96
N VAL A 14 -19.78 -6.93 7.26
CA VAL A 14 -20.34 -6.82 8.62
C VAL A 14 -21.01 -8.13 9.07
N ILE A 15 -21.74 -8.81 8.20
CA ILE A 15 -22.35 -10.12 8.50
C ILE A 15 -21.26 -11.17 8.78
N GLU A 16 -20.17 -11.19 8.02
CA GLU A 16 -19.03 -12.08 8.26
C GLU A 16 -18.34 -11.79 9.60
N GLN A 17 -18.09 -10.52 9.91
CA GLN A 17 -17.54 -10.10 11.21
C GLN A 17 -18.47 -10.50 12.37
N GLN A 18 -19.78 -10.31 12.21
CA GLN A 18 -20.77 -10.73 13.21
C GLN A 18 -20.81 -12.24 13.38
N LYS A 19 -20.74 -13.02 12.29
CA LYS A 19 -20.64 -14.49 12.35
C LYS A 19 -19.37 -14.94 13.08
N GLU A 20 -18.24 -14.28 12.83
CA GLU A 20 -16.98 -14.60 13.50
C GLU A 20 -17.05 -14.27 15.00
N GLN A 21 -17.62 -13.11 15.36
CA GLN A 21 -17.86 -12.74 16.76
C GLN A 21 -18.79 -13.73 17.45
N LEU A 22 -19.90 -14.11 16.82
CA LEU A 22 -20.82 -15.12 17.34
C LEU A 22 -20.12 -16.47 17.54
N GLY A 23 -19.29 -16.91 16.60
CA GLY A 23 -18.50 -18.14 16.74
C GLY A 23 -17.52 -18.08 17.93
N ARG A 24 -16.90 -16.93 18.17
CA ARG A 24 -16.02 -16.71 19.34
C ARG A 24 -16.82 -16.74 20.64
N TYR A 25 -17.99 -16.10 20.70
CA TYR A 25 -18.86 -16.12 21.89
C TYR A 25 -19.44 -17.51 22.17
N GLU A 26 -19.85 -18.22 21.13
CA GLU A 26 -20.36 -19.59 21.24
C GLU A 26 -19.28 -20.54 21.77
N LYS A 27 -18.03 -20.38 21.31
CA LYS A 27 -16.88 -21.14 21.85
C LYS A 27 -16.62 -20.80 23.32
N LYS A 28 -16.54 -19.52 23.68
CA LYS A 28 -16.38 -19.10 25.08
C LYS A 28 -17.51 -19.63 25.98
N LEU A 29 -18.75 -19.60 25.49
CA LEU A 29 -19.90 -20.11 26.24
C LEU A 29 -19.82 -21.62 26.42
N ARG A 30 -19.40 -22.38 25.40
CA ARG A 30 -19.14 -23.82 25.52
C ARG A 30 -18.08 -24.12 26.58
N ASP A 31 -16.97 -23.36 26.56
CA ASP A 31 -15.87 -23.53 27.52
C ASP A 31 -16.35 -23.22 28.96
N VAL A 32 -17.13 -22.15 29.15
CA VAL A 32 -17.73 -21.79 30.45
C VAL A 32 -18.71 -22.86 30.93
N VAL A 33 -19.57 -23.38 30.06
CA VAL A 33 -20.52 -24.46 30.40
C VAL A 33 -19.76 -25.73 30.78
N GLN A 34 -18.67 -26.06 30.09
CA GLN A 34 -17.85 -27.21 30.42
C GLN A 34 -17.14 -27.04 31.78
N ALA A 35 -16.58 -25.86 32.05
CA ALA A 35 -15.99 -25.53 33.35
C ALA A 35 -17.03 -25.60 34.47
N TYR A 36 -18.23 -25.05 34.26
CA TYR A 36 -19.33 -25.12 35.22
C TYR A 36 -19.74 -26.56 35.52
N LYS A 37 -19.84 -27.42 34.50
CA LYS A 37 -20.14 -28.86 34.69
C LYS A 37 -19.04 -29.59 35.47
N GLY A 38 -17.77 -29.23 35.29
CA GLY A 38 -16.66 -29.79 36.07
C GLY A 38 -16.75 -29.39 37.54
N ILE A 39 -16.90 -28.09 37.81
CA ILE A 39 -17.06 -27.53 39.16
C ILE A 39 -18.30 -28.10 39.86
N GLN A 40 -19.40 -28.29 39.12
CA GLN A 40 -20.62 -28.89 39.67
C GLN A 40 -20.41 -30.33 40.13
N LYS A 41 -19.62 -31.13 39.38
CA LYS A 41 -19.26 -32.50 39.81
C LYS A 41 -18.34 -32.51 41.03
N GLU A 42 -17.38 -31.59 41.10
CA GLU A 42 -16.53 -31.42 42.28
C GLU A 42 -17.37 -31.05 43.51
N LYS A 43 -18.33 -30.13 43.34
CA LYS A 43 -19.28 -29.74 44.38
C LYS A 43 -20.13 -30.94 44.83
N GLU A 44 -20.72 -31.69 43.91
CA GLU A 44 -21.54 -32.87 44.23
C GLU A 44 -20.73 -33.96 44.97
N ALA A 45 -19.46 -34.18 44.57
CA ALA A 45 -18.55 -35.09 45.26
C ALA A 45 -18.20 -34.60 46.68
N LEU A 46 -17.96 -33.29 46.85
CA LEU A 46 -17.71 -32.68 48.16
C LEU A 46 -18.95 -32.69 49.06
N GLU A 47 -20.13 -32.46 48.52
CA GLU A 47 -21.39 -32.56 49.28
C GLU A 47 -21.68 -34.00 49.72
N ALA A 48 -21.40 -34.99 48.86
CA ALA A 48 -21.52 -36.41 49.22
C ALA A 48 -20.56 -36.81 50.35
N SER A 49 -19.31 -36.35 50.31
CA SER A 49 -18.33 -36.59 51.38
C SER A 49 -18.67 -35.85 52.68
N LEU A 50 -19.15 -34.60 52.61
CA LEU A 50 -19.61 -33.85 53.78
C LEU A 50 -20.83 -34.50 54.44
N LYS A 51 -21.78 -35.01 53.66
CA LYS A 51 -22.96 -35.71 54.20
C LYS A 51 -22.58 -36.96 54.97
N VAL A 52 -21.65 -37.75 54.43
CA VAL A 52 -21.09 -38.95 55.08
C VAL A 52 -20.35 -38.59 56.37
N LEU A 53 -19.54 -37.54 56.36
CA LEU A 53 -18.82 -37.07 57.56
C LEU A 53 -19.77 -36.50 58.63
N ALA A 54 -20.85 -35.83 58.23
CA ALA A 54 -21.87 -35.34 59.15
C ALA A 54 -22.67 -36.48 59.81
N GLU A 55 -23.00 -37.53 59.04
CA GLU A 55 -23.65 -38.74 59.55
C GLU A 55 -22.74 -39.55 60.50
N ALA A 56 -21.42 -39.60 60.22
CA ALA A 56 -20.42 -40.20 61.11
C ALA A 56 -20.23 -39.41 62.42
N LYS A 57 -20.34 -38.08 62.39
CA LYS A 57 -20.24 -37.23 63.59
C LYS A 57 -21.45 -37.39 64.52
N ASN A 58 -22.65 -37.57 63.96
CA ASN A 58 -23.88 -37.75 64.74
C ASN A 58 -24.00 -39.16 65.38
N SER A 59 -23.20 -40.12 64.94
CA SER A 59 -23.15 -41.48 65.49
C SER A 59 -22.04 -41.69 66.54
N SER A 60 -21.18 -40.68 66.75
CA SER A 60 -20.04 -40.73 67.69
C SER A 60 -20.30 -40.07 69.05
N ASP A 61 -21.48 -39.50 69.30
CA ASP A 61 -21.76 -38.67 70.48
C ASP A 61 -22.18 -39.46 71.74
N GLY A 62 -21.63 -40.68 71.90
CA GLY A 62 -22.06 -41.64 72.91
C GLY A 62 -20.99 -42.56 73.49
N ASN A 63 -19.77 -42.07 73.81
CA ASN A 63 -18.97 -42.56 74.94
C ASN A 63 -17.64 -41.78 75.10
N PRO A 64 -17.31 -41.19 76.27
CA PRO A 64 -16.00 -40.63 76.54
C PRO A 64 -15.17 -41.59 77.42
N ILE A 65 -14.11 -42.21 76.89
CA ILE A 65 -13.08 -42.89 77.70
C ILE A 65 -11.67 -42.54 77.18
N SER A 66 -11.00 -41.70 77.98
CA SER A 66 -9.58 -41.71 78.38
C SER A 66 -8.41 -41.63 77.36
N ARG A 67 -7.64 -40.52 77.52
CA ARG A 67 -6.16 -40.40 77.55
C ARG A 67 -5.42 -41.73 77.80
N ASP A 68 -4.30 -42.07 77.16
CA ASP A 68 -2.99 -41.37 77.13
C ASP A 68 -2.04 -42.04 76.09
N GLN A 69 -1.08 -41.23 75.58
CA GLN A 69 0.31 -41.54 75.15
C GLN A 69 0.51 -42.64 74.06
N ASP A 70 1.31 -42.50 73.00
CA ASP A 70 2.70 -42.04 72.92
C ASP A 70 3.09 -41.78 71.44
N GLU A 71 4.02 -40.84 71.23
CA GLU A 71 4.80 -40.66 70.01
C GLU A 71 5.67 -41.90 69.73
N VAL A 72 5.51 -42.60 68.59
CA VAL A 72 6.65 -43.25 67.91
C VAL A 72 6.35 -43.39 66.40
N LEU A 73 7.16 -42.73 65.57
CA LEU A 73 7.31 -42.97 64.13
C LEU A 73 7.69 -44.43 63.84
N PRO A 74 7.33 -44.98 62.66
CA PRO A 74 8.39 -45.70 61.94
C PRO A 74 8.47 -45.42 60.44
N LYS A 75 9.73 -45.40 59.99
CA LYS A 75 10.17 -45.53 58.60
C LYS A 75 9.96 -46.96 58.10
N ASN A 76 9.63 -47.05 56.81
CA ASN A 76 9.83 -48.15 55.84
C ASN A 76 10.73 -49.31 56.29
N VAL A 77 10.25 -50.56 56.11
CA VAL A 77 10.94 -51.66 55.40
C VAL A 77 9.89 -52.73 54.97
N ASP A 78 9.75 -52.96 53.67
CA ASP A 78 9.24 -54.19 53.02
C ASP A 78 10.41 -55.21 52.95
N PRO A 79 10.28 -56.56 52.81
CA PRO A 79 9.21 -57.28 52.10
C PRO A 79 8.93 -58.78 52.54
N THR A 80 7.96 -59.40 51.86
CA THR A 80 7.81 -60.86 51.53
C THR A 80 7.83 -61.95 52.62
N SER A 81 6.71 -62.67 52.75
CA SER A 81 6.49 -64.04 52.22
C SER A 81 5.74 -65.00 53.16
N THR A 82 4.76 -65.68 52.55
CA THR A 82 4.25 -67.05 52.80
C THR A 82 3.24 -67.30 53.94
N ASP A 83 2.01 -67.57 53.49
CA ASP A 83 1.01 -68.55 53.95
C ASP A 83 1.27 -69.30 55.27
N GLN A 84 0.31 -69.23 56.19
CA GLN A 84 -0.28 -70.41 56.83
C GLN A 84 -1.59 -70.10 57.56
N GLU A 85 -2.61 -70.83 57.10
CA GLU A 85 -3.68 -71.50 57.85
C GLU A 85 -4.67 -70.69 58.71
N GLU A 86 -5.91 -70.81 58.24
CA GLU A 86 -7.16 -70.63 58.96
C GLU A 86 -7.13 -71.22 60.37
N THR A 87 -7.33 -70.37 61.37
CA THR A 87 -8.02 -70.79 62.61
C THR A 87 -9.17 -69.84 62.86
N SER A 88 -10.35 -70.30 62.43
CA SER A 88 -11.66 -69.76 62.73
C SER A 88 -11.83 -69.60 64.24
N LYS A 89 -11.80 -68.36 64.72
CA LYS A 89 -12.44 -67.98 65.98
C LYS A 89 -13.58 -67.04 65.64
N ASP A 90 -14.76 -67.63 65.53
CA ASP A 90 -16.05 -66.94 65.60
C ASP A 90 -16.08 -66.13 66.90
N VAL A 91 -15.74 -64.85 66.80
CA VAL A 91 -16.19 -63.85 67.74
C VAL A 91 -17.62 -63.54 67.33
N GLN A 92 -18.58 -63.84 68.20
CA GLN A 92 -19.96 -63.39 68.08
C GLN A 92 -19.97 -61.86 68.07
N VAL A 93 -19.83 -61.29 66.87
CA VAL A 93 -20.08 -59.88 66.58
C VAL A 93 -21.57 -59.68 66.77
N THR A 94 -21.93 -58.81 67.72
CA THR A 94 -23.31 -58.41 67.92
C THR A 94 -23.89 -57.87 66.60
N PHE A 95 -25.18 -58.08 66.34
CA PHE A 95 -25.82 -57.63 65.08
C PHE A 95 -25.56 -56.13 64.80
N GLU A 96 -25.45 -55.34 65.88
CA GLU A 96 -25.13 -53.91 65.88
C GLU A 96 -23.71 -53.60 65.39
N GLU A 97 -22.69 -54.35 65.79
CA GLU A 97 -21.31 -54.18 65.30
C GLU A 97 -21.19 -54.55 63.81
N ARG A 98 -21.94 -55.55 63.35
CA ARG A 98 -21.93 -55.96 61.94
C ARG A 98 -22.58 -54.89 61.05
N ASP A 99 -23.62 -54.22 61.53
CA ASP A 99 -24.28 -53.13 60.82
C ASP A 99 -23.46 -51.83 60.88
N ASN A 100 -22.78 -51.55 61.99
CA ASN A 100 -21.80 -50.45 62.09
C ASN A 100 -20.63 -50.66 61.11
N VAL A 101 -20.12 -51.88 60.99
CA VAL A 101 -19.06 -52.22 60.01
C VAL A 101 -19.55 -52.06 58.57
N LYS A 102 -20.80 -52.43 58.27
CA LYS A 102 -21.39 -52.18 56.94
C LYS A 102 -21.56 -50.69 56.65
N LEU A 103 -21.99 -49.90 57.63
CA LEU A 103 -22.13 -48.45 57.51
C LEU A 103 -20.78 -47.78 57.26
N LEU A 104 -19.75 -48.11 58.05
CA LEU A 104 -18.38 -47.61 57.86
C LEU A 104 -17.81 -48.00 56.49
N LYS A 105 -18.10 -49.22 56.01
CA LYS A 105 -17.71 -49.65 54.65
C LYS A 105 -18.42 -48.82 53.58
N ALA A 106 -19.71 -48.55 53.71
CA ALA A 106 -20.45 -47.70 52.78
C ALA A 106 -19.91 -46.26 52.79
N GLN A 107 -19.62 -45.70 53.98
CA GLN A 107 -19.02 -44.38 54.14
C GLN A 107 -17.63 -44.29 53.49
N LEU A 108 -16.80 -45.33 53.66
CA LEU A 108 -15.48 -45.41 53.04
C LEU A 108 -15.55 -45.53 51.52
N ILE A 109 -16.51 -46.30 50.99
CA ILE A 109 -16.76 -46.38 49.54
C ILE A 109 -17.14 -45.01 49.00
N THR A 110 -18.11 -44.31 49.60
CA THR A 110 -18.53 -42.97 49.14
C THR A 110 -17.39 -41.94 49.24
N LEU A 111 -16.59 -41.98 50.31
CA LEU A 111 -15.43 -41.09 50.42
C LEU A 111 -14.38 -41.41 49.35
N SER A 112 -14.12 -42.69 49.07
CA SER A 112 -13.19 -43.13 48.03
C SER A 112 -13.64 -42.72 46.63
N GLU A 113 -14.94 -42.82 46.32
CA GLU A 113 -15.53 -42.39 45.05
C GLU A 113 -15.49 -40.87 44.89
N SER A 114 -15.74 -40.11 45.97
CA SER A 114 -15.63 -38.65 45.95
C SER A 114 -14.19 -38.17 45.72
N LEU A 115 -13.21 -38.83 46.36
CA LEU A 115 -11.79 -38.54 46.19
C LEU A 115 -11.32 -38.93 44.78
N ALA A 116 -11.77 -40.07 44.25
CA ALA A 116 -11.49 -40.46 42.88
C ALA A 116 -12.05 -39.45 41.86
N THR A 117 -13.26 -38.94 42.09
CA THR A 117 -13.90 -37.93 41.23
C THR A 117 -13.14 -36.60 41.25
N ILE A 118 -12.74 -36.10 42.43
CA ILE A 118 -11.93 -34.87 42.56
C ILE A 118 -10.54 -35.06 41.94
N THR A 119 -9.94 -36.23 42.11
CA THR A 119 -8.62 -36.54 41.52
C THR A 119 -8.71 -36.61 39.99
N ALA A 120 -9.79 -37.19 39.45
CA ALA A 120 -10.06 -37.23 38.01
C ALA A 120 -10.31 -35.84 37.41
N GLU A 121 -11.14 -34.99 38.02
CA GLU A 121 -11.36 -33.63 37.52
C GLU A 121 -10.10 -32.74 37.70
N LYS A 122 -9.33 -32.91 38.78
CA LYS A 122 -8.03 -32.22 38.97
C LYS A 122 -7.03 -32.61 37.88
N SER A 123 -6.84 -33.91 37.63
CA SER A 123 -5.94 -34.38 36.56
C SER A 123 -6.39 -33.92 35.17
N ARG A 124 -7.70 -33.87 34.92
CA ARG A 124 -8.27 -33.34 33.67
C ARG A 124 -8.00 -31.85 33.50
N SER A 125 -8.20 -31.06 34.55
CA SER A 125 -7.91 -29.63 34.57
C SER A 125 -6.41 -29.36 34.37
N GLU A 126 -5.56 -30.14 35.03
CA GLU A 126 -4.10 -30.06 34.86
C GLU A 126 -3.65 -30.45 33.46
N ALA A 127 -4.20 -31.50 32.86
CA ALA A 127 -3.92 -31.90 31.49
C ALA A 127 -4.32 -30.80 30.48
N ASN A 128 -5.49 -30.19 30.66
CA ASN A 128 -5.94 -29.06 29.85
C ASN A 128 -4.99 -27.86 29.99
N PHE A 129 -4.57 -27.52 31.22
CA PHE A 129 -3.61 -26.44 31.46
C PHE A 129 -2.25 -26.72 30.80
N GLN A 130 -1.75 -27.96 30.86
CA GLN A 130 -0.52 -28.35 30.19
C GLN A 130 -0.64 -28.28 28.66
N GLN A 131 -1.79 -28.66 28.10
CA GLN A 131 -2.07 -28.53 26.68
C GLN A 131 -2.16 -27.06 26.24
N ASP A 132 -2.87 -26.23 26.99
CA ASP A 132 -2.98 -24.79 26.71
C ASP A 132 -1.62 -24.10 26.82
N ARG A 133 -0.80 -24.44 27.82
CA ARG A 133 0.57 -23.96 27.93
C ARG A 133 1.41 -24.33 26.71
N LYS A 134 1.34 -25.60 26.25
CA LYS A 134 2.05 -26.04 25.03
C LYS A 134 1.56 -25.29 23.80
N ARG A 135 0.24 -25.11 23.67
CA ARG A 135 -0.37 -24.39 22.56
C ARG A 135 0.04 -22.91 22.54
N LEU A 136 -0.01 -22.23 23.68
CA LEU A 136 0.42 -20.83 23.79
C LEU A 136 1.91 -20.66 23.48
N LEU A 137 2.76 -21.61 23.87
CA LEU A 137 4.18 -21.60 23.51
C LEU A 137 4.38 -21.77 22.00
N GLN A 138 3.63 -22.66 21.35
CA GLN A 138 3.67 -22.84 19.89
C GLN A 138 3.13 -21.60 19.16
N GLU A 139 2.01 -21.03 19.60
CA GLU A 139 1.45 -19.80 19.04
C GLU A 139 2.45 -18.64 19.20
N LYS A 140 3.12 -18.52 20.36
CA LYS A 140 4.20 -17.56 20.57
C LYS A 140 5.36 -17.78 19.59
N GLU A 141 5.84 -19.01 19.43
CA GLU A 141 6.96 -19.32 18.52
C GLU A 141 6.60 -19.01 17.04
N ILE A 142 5.37 -19.32 16.62
CA ILE A 142 4.89 -19.00 15.27
C ILE A 142 4.81 -17.49 15.08
N LEU A 143 4.28 -16.75 16.08
CA LEU A 143 4.22 -15.30 16.04
C LEU A 143 5.62 -14.67 16.01
N GLU A 144 6.54 -15.13 16.84
CA GLU A 144 7.95 -14.68 16.83
C GLU A 144 8.61 -14.92 15.46
N LYS A 145 8.41 -16.09 14.86
CA LYS A 145 8.89 -16.41 13.51
C LYS A 145 8.28 -15.50 12.44
N SER A 146 6.98 -15.24 12.50
CA SER A 146 6.29 -14.35 11.56
C SER A 146 6.73 -12.89 11.69
N VAL A 147 6.97 -12.41 12.92
CA VAL A 147 7.49 -11.06 13.18
C VAL A 147 8.92 -10.95 12.67
N ALA A 148 9.76 -11.97 12.91
CA ALA A 148 11.13 -12.00 12.39
C ALA A 148 11.15 -12.02 10.85
N ALA A 149 10.27 -12.79 10.20
CA ALA A 149 10.14 -12.81 8.75
C ALA A 149 9.68 -11.46 8.18
N ALA A 150 8.68 -10.82 8.81
CA ALA A 150 8.22 -9.49 8.42
C ALA A 150 9.31 -8.42 8.61
N TYR A 151 10.08 -8.50 9.68
CA TYR A 151 11.23 -7.62 9.93
C TYR A 151 12.31 -7.78 8.84
N ASN A 152 12.71 -9.03 8.55
CA ASN A 152 13.67 -9.31 7.49
C ASN A 152 13.18 -8.84 6.12
N GLN A 153 11.91 -9.04 5.79
CA GLN A 153 11.33 -8.56 4.54
C GLN A 153 11.36 -7.03 4.45
N SER A 154 10.98 -6.33 5.54
CA SER A 154 11.06 -4.87 5.62
C SER A 154 12.50 -4.37 5.48
N GLU A 155 13.47 -5.09 6.04
CA GLU A 155 14.89 -4.73 5.96
C GLU A 155 15.44 -4.91 4.54
N ILE A 156 15.09 -6.01 3.86
CA ILE A 156 15.44 -6.26 2.45
C ILE A 156 14.84 -5.16 1.55
N SER A 157 13.55 -4.84 1.72
CA SER A 157 12.91 -3.75 0.96
C SER A 157 13.56 -2.40 1.24
N SER A 158 13.91 -2.10 2.49
CA SER A 158 14.63 -0.87 2.85
C SER A 158 16.02 -0.78 2.18
N GLN A 159 16.76 -1.90 2.16
CA GLN A 159 18.07 -1.96 1.50
C GLN A 159 17.94 -1.78 -0.02
N SER A 160 16.96 -2.42 -0.65
CA SER A 160 16.67 -2.26 -2.08
C SER A 160 16.33 -0.80 -2.43
N PHE A 161 15.47 -0.14 -1.64
CA PHE A 161 15.16 1.28 -1.86
C PHE A 161 16.37 2.20 -1.63
N LYS A 162 17.22 1.90 -0.64
CA LYS A 162 18.48 2.64 -0.44
C LYS A 162 19.41 2.50 -1.64
N GLN A 163 19.49 1.30 -2.21
CA GLN A 163 20.30 1.04 -3.40
C GLN A 163 19.76 1.81 -4.62
N GLN A 164 18.44 1.73 -4.89
CA GLN A 164 17.80 2.49 -5.96
C GLN A 164 17.99 4.01 -5.79
N LEU A 165 17.89 4.53 -4.55
CA LEU A 165 18.17 5.93 -4.27
C LEU A 165 19.63 6.30 -4.53
N SER A 166 20.57 5.40 -4.22
CA SER A 166 21.99 5.62 -4.51
C SER A 166 22.27 5.64 -6.02
N GLU A 167 21.66 4.73 -6.77
CA GLU A 167 21.75 4.65 -8.23
C GLU A 167 21.14 5.88 -8.91
N LEU A 168 19.97 6.35 -8.45
CA LEU A 168 19.37 7.58 -8.95
C LEU A 168 20.22 8.81 -8.63
N LYS A 169 20.85 8.87 -7.45
CA LYS A 169 21.79 9.94 -7.09
C LYS A 169 23.03 9.92 -7.99
N THR A 170 23.61 8.75 -8.27
CA THR A 170 24.76 8.65 -9.17
C THR A 170 24.37 9.02 -10.60
N ASN A 171 23.23 8.57 -11.10
CA ASN A 171 22.73 8.90 -12.43
C ASN A 171 22.47 10.40 -12.59
N LEU A 172 21.84 11.03 -11.59
CA LEU A 172 21.66 12.49 -11.59
C LEU A 172 23.00 13.25 -11.55
N SER A 173 23.97 12.74 -10.80
CA SER A 173 25.31 13.33 -10.76
C SER A 173 26.03 13.22 -12.10
N LEU A 174 25.92 12.07 -12.78
CA LEU A 174 26.48 11.85 -14.11
C LEU A 174 25.81 12.75 -15.15
N GLU A 175 24.48 12.84 -15.13
CA GLU A 175 23.74 13.72 -16.06
C GLU A 175 24.08 15.20 -15.85
N LYS A 176 24.30 15.64 -14.60
CA LYS A 176 24.81 16.99 -14.30
C LYS A 176 26.23 17.21 -14.83
N ALA A 177 27.10 16.21 -14.70
CA ALA A 177 28.46 16.28 -15.21
C ALA A 177 28.47 16.34 -16.75
N GLU A 178 27.65 15.53 -17.42
CA GLU A 178 27.51 15.55 -18.89
C GLU A 178 26.94 16.88 -19.37
N ARG A 179 25.85 17.41 -18.77
CA ARG A 179 25.35 18.75 -19.13
C ARG A 179 26.39 19.85 -18.91
N SER A 180 27.19 19.76 -17.85
CA SER A 180 28.31 20.69 -17.61
C SER A 180 29.37 20.54 -18.70
N ARG A 181 29.71 19.32 -19.09
CA ARG A 181 30.68 19.02 -20.15
C ARG A 181 30.20 19.53 -21.51
N GLU A 182 28.95 19.29 -21.86
CA GLU A 182 28.29 19.84 -23.05
C GLU A 182 28.30 21.36 -23.05
N SER A 183 28.00 22.01 -21.91
CA SER A 183 28.08 23.46 -21.77
C SER A 183 29.50 23.97 -22.02
N THR A 184 30.52 23.31 -21.47
CA THR A 184 31.93 23.67 -21.72
C THR A 184 32.33 23.46 -23.18
N ASN A 185 31.91 22.36 -23.81
CA ASN A 185 32.17 22.08 -25.23
C ASN A 185 31.50 23.13 -26.12
N ASN A 186 30.23 23.46 -25.86
CA ASN A 186 29.51 24.51 -26.57
C ASN A 186 30.24 25.85 -26.44
N GLN A 187 30.80 26.16 -25.27
CA GLN A 187 31.61 27.35 -25.07
C GLN A 187 32.92 27.32 -25.88
N VAL A 188 33.58 26.17 -25.99
CA VAL A 188 34.78 26.00 -26.84
C VAL A 188 34.44 26.18 -28.32
N ILE A 189 33.39 25.51 -28.80
CA ILE A 189 32.91 25.63 -30.19
C ILE A 189 32.57 27.09 -30.51
N LEU A 190 31.89 27.80 -29.61
CA LEU A 190 31.60 29.23 -29.80
C LEU A 190 32.87 30.08 -29.92
N ARG A 191 33.91 29.82 -29.11
CA ARG A 191 35.19 30.52 -29.23
C ARG A 191 35.90 30.20 -30.54
N GLU A 192 35.87 28.94 -30.98
CA GLU A 192 36.44 28.53 -32.26
C GLU A 192 35.71 29.17 -33.45
N LEU A 193 34.37 29.20 -33.44
CA LEU A 193 33.58 29.88 -34.46
C LEU A 193 33.85 31.39 -34.48
N GLN A 194 33.98 32.03 -33.32
CA GLN A 194 34.36 33.44 -33.26
C GLN A 194 35.77 33.67 -33.83
N LYS A 195 36.71 32.77 -33.54
CA LYS A 195 38.07 32.82 -34.09
C LYS A 195 38.07 32.65 -35.61
N THR A 196 37.36 31.67 -36.16
CA THR A 196 37.29 31.48 -37.63
C THR A 196 36.60 32.65 -38.32
N ILE A 197 35.55 33.23 -37.74
CA ILE A 197 34.92 34.45 -38.27
C ILE A 197 35.91 35.62 -38.26
N ALA A 198 36.72 35.77 -37.21
CA ALA A 198 37.74 36.81 -37.14
C ALA A 198 38.85 36.60 -38.19
N GLU A 199 39.31 35.36 -38.37
CA GLU A 199 40.29 35.00 -39.40
C GLU A 199 39.75 35.24 -40.81
N GLU A 200 38.49 34.90 -41.09
CA GLU A 200 37.86 35.16 -42.39
C GLU A 200 37.68 36.67 -42.66
N ARG A 201 37.32 37.46 -41.64
CA ARG A 201 37.28 38.92 -41.75
C ARG A 201 38.66 39.50 -42.05
N GLN A 202 39.70 39.02 -41.36
CA GLN A 202 41.07 39.45 -41.58
C GLN A 202 41.56 39.08 -42.99
N LYS A 203 41.28 37.85 -43.46
CA LYS A 203 41.60 37.43 -44.84
C LYS A 203 40.88 38.31 -45.86
N ARG A 204 39.59 38.59 -45.67
CA ARG A 204 38.83 39.48 -46.55
C ARG A 204 39.43 40.88 -46.60
N GLU A 205 39.79 41.45 -45.47
CA GLU A 205 40.45 42.77 -45.40
C GLU A 205 41.81 42.75 -46.12
N SER A 206 42.62 41.70 -45.94
CA SER A 206 43.88 41.55 -46.67
C SER A 206 43.69 41.46 -48.18
N LEU A 207 42.67 40.73 -48.65
CA LEU A 207 42.35 40.61 -50.07
C LEU A 207 41.81 41.93 -50.64
N GLU A 208 40.99 42.67 -49.89
CA GLU A 208 40.51 44.00 -50.28
C GLU A 208 41.68 45.00 -50.37
N LEU A 209 42.65 44.94 -49.46
CA LEU A 209 43.88 45.73 -49.52
C LEU A 209 44.75 45.37 -50.75
N GLU A 210 44.92 44.08 -51.05
CA GLU A 210 45.63 43.62 -52.24
C GLU A 210 44.91 44.00 -53.54
N LEU A 211 43.58 43.93 -53.58
CA LEU A 211 42.81 44.33 -54.75
C LEU A 211 42.90 45.84 -54.97
N ASN A 212 42.84 46.63 -53.89
CA ASN A 212 43.05 48.08 -53.95
C ASN A 212 44.47 48.44 -54.40
N SER A 213 45.50 47.71 -53.96
CA SER A 213 46.88 47.97 -54.41
C SER A 213 47.08 47.60 -55.88
N LYS A 214 46.52 46.46 -56.33
CA LYS A 214 46.52 46.05 -57.74
C LYS A 214 45.72 47.00 -58.63
N ALA A 215 44.56 47.49 -58.18
CA ALA A 215 43.77 48.49 -58.90
C ALA A 215 44.52 49.82 -59.09
N ARG A 216 45.28 50.26 -58.07
CA ARG A 216 46.17 51.43 -58.17
C ARG A 216 47.34 51.19 -59.11
N LEU A 217 47.93 49.99 -59.09
CA LEU A 217 49.00 49.60 -60.01
C LEU A 217 48.52 49.48 -61.46
N SER A 218 47.27 49.05 -61.69
CA SER A 218 46.68 49.02 -63.05
C SER A 218 46.35 50.41 -63.60
N GLN A 219 46.11 51.41 -62.74
CA GLN A 219 45.97 52.81 -63.18
C GLN A 219 47.31 53.48 -63.49
N ALA A 220 48.42 52.98 -62.94
CA ALA A 220 49.75 53.57 -63.09
C ALA A 220 50.55 53.07 -64.30
N ASN A 221 50.08 52.06 -65.02
CA ASN A 221 50.85 51.43 -66.10
C ASN A 221 50.24 51.68 -67.49
N ASN A 222 50.50 52.87 -68.02
CA ASN A 222 50.59 53.10 -69.46
C ASN A 222 52.03 53.57 -69.76
N LEU A 223 52.66 52.92 -70.74
CA LEU A 223 54.03 53.11 -71.26
C LEU A 223 55.09 52.14 -70.69
N THR A 224 55.45 51.12 -71.46
CA THR A 224 56.58 51.20 -72.41
C THR A 224 56.93 49.82 -72.95
N SER A 225 57.24 49.78 -74.24
CA SER A 225 57.49 48.59 -75.06
C SER A 225 58.75 47.78 -74.70
N ASN A 226 59.54 48.19 -73.71
CA ASN A 226 60.68 47.41 -73.20
C ASN A 226 60.30 46.45 -72.05
N GLN A 227 59.03 46.46 -71.63
CA GLN A 227 58.51 45.53 -70.62
C GLN A 227 58.22 44.13 -71.17
N LEU A 228 58.14 43.93 -72.49
CA LEU A 228 57.80 42.61 -73.07
C LEU A 228 58.93 41.60 -72.84
N GLU A 229 60.19 42.02 -72.95
CA GLU A 229 61.35 41.13 -72.76
C GLU A 229 61.63 40.84 -71.28
N VAL A 230 61.31 41.79 -70.39
CA VAL A 230 61.30 41.59 -68.94
C VAL A 230 60.07 40.78 -68.52
N ALA A 231 58.94 40.94 -69.19
CA ALA A 231 57.74 40.13 -68.97
C ALA A 231 57.94 38.71 -69.48
N GLU A 232 58.72 38.47 -70.54
CA GLU A 232 59.08 37.13 -71.00
C GLU A 232 60.04 36.41 -70.04
N ARG A 233 61.04 37.12 -69.49
CA ARG A 233 61.89 36.58 -68.40
C ARG A 233 61.06 36.31 -67.14
N LYS A 234 60.23 37.27 -66.73
CA LYS A 234 59.29 37.07 -65.61
C LYS A 234 58.25 35.98 -65.91
N LEU A 235 57.83 35.77 -67.15
CA LEU A 235 56.92 34.68 -67.54
C LEU A 235 57.62 33.34 -67.43
N ARG A 236 58.91 33.24 -67.77
CA ARG A 236 59.71 32.03 -67.49
C ARG A 236 59.89 31.80 -66.00
N ASP A 237 60.25 32.82 -65.23
CA ASP A 237 60.41 32.71 -63.79
C ASP A 237 59.08 32.35 -63.11
N LEU A 238 57.98 32.99 -63.51
CA LEU A 238 56.63 32.66 -63.08
C LEU A 238 56.19 31.27 -63.55
N SER A 239 56.62 30.80 -64.73
CA SER A 239 56.35 29.43 -65.20
C SER A 239 57.10 28.41 -64.35
N ASN A 240 58.37 28.67 -64.02
CA ASN A 240 59.16 27.81 -63.14
C ASN A 240 58.63 27.83 -61.70
N GLU A 241 58.21 29.00 -61.20
CA GLU A 241 57.52 29.13 -59.92
C GLU A 241 56.16 28.41 -59.95
N LEU A 242 55.41 28.50 -61.05
CA LEU A 242 54.15 27.80 -61.27
C LEU A 242 54.35 26.28 -61.32
N GLU A 243 55.41 25.79 -61.96
CA GLU A 243 55.78 24.37 -61.94
C GLU A 243 56.22 23.93 -60.55
N SER A 244 57.02 24.74 -59.84
CA SER A 244 57.44 24.44 -58.47
C SER A 244 56.26 24.44 -57.49
N THR A 245 55.31 25.35 -57.66
CA THR A 245 54.10 25.44 -56.84
C THR A 245 53.11 24.35 -57.23
N LYS A 246 53.01 23.98 -58.51
CA LYS A 246 52.28 22.77 -58.93
C LYS A 246 52.88 21.52 -58.32
N MET A 247 54.20 21.34 -58.31
CA MET A 247 54.84 20.19 -57.66
C MET A 247 54.67 20.20 -56.14
N LYS A 248 54.77 21.36 -55.49
CA LYS A 248 54.45 21.52 -54.06
C LYS A 248 52.97 21.27 -53.77
N LEU A 249 52.08 21.68 -54.66
CA LEU A 249 50.65 21.44 -54.55
C LEU A 249 50.33 19.96 -54.74
N LEU A 250 50.95 19.30 -55.72
CA LEU A 250 50.74 17.87 -55.99
C LEU A 250 51.30 17.00 -54.87
N THR A 251 52.43 17.39 -54.28
CA THR A 251 52.96 16.74 -53.06
C THR A 251 52.12 17.04 -51.81
N ALA A 252 51.57 18.25 -51.68
CA ALA A 252 50.61 18.58 -50.61
C ALA A 252 49.27 17.84 -50.80
N GLU A 253 48.81 17.70 -52.03
CA GLU A 253 47.58 17.00 -52.42
C GLU A 253 47.75 15.48 -52.23
N GLN A 254 48.91 14.91 -52.55
CA GLN A 254 49.24 13.53 -52.16
C GLN A 254 49.30 13.33 -50.64
N LYS A 255 49.82 14.30 -49.88
CA LYS A 255 49.78 14.28 -48.41
C LYS A 255 48.37 14.46 -47.85
N LEU A 256 47.48 15.14 -48.57
CA LEU A 256 46.07 15.32 -48.22
C LEU A 256 45.22 14.10 -48.60
N GLN A 257 45.55 13.44 -49.72
CA GLN A 257 44.91 12.20 -50.19
C GLN A 257 45.28 10.99 -49.33
N GLN A 258 46.45 11.00 -48.68
CA GLN A 258 46.71 10.02 -47.63
C GLN A 258 45.87 10.37 -46.40
N PRO A 259 44.90 9.51 -46.01
CA PRO A 259 44.15 9.74 -44.79
C PRO A 259 45.15 9.82 -43.63
N SER A 260 45.07 10.91 -42.86
CA SER A 260 46.02 11.15 -41.77
C SER A 260 46.10 9.92 -40.86
N SER A 261 47.31 9.53 -40.42
CA SER A 261 47.51 8.33 -39.61
C SER A 261 46.62 8.32 -38.36
N HIS A 262 46.36 9.50 -37.80
CA HIS A 262 45.47 9.70 -36.68
C HIS A 262 43.99 9.45 -37.03
N LEU A 263 43.54 9.84 -38.23
CA LEU A 263 42.19 9.54 -38.71
C LEU A 263 41.99 8.04 -38.93
N VAL A 264 43.01 7.33 -39.42
CA VAL A 264 42.98 5.87 -39.55
C VAL A 264 42.94 5.19 -38.17
N GLN A 265 43.73 5.68 -37.21
CA GLN A 265 43.69 5.19 -35.83
C GLN A 265 42.31 5.41 -35.19
N LEU A 266 41.74 6.60 -35.33
CA LEU A 266 40.41 6.91 -34.81
C LEU A 266 39.32 6.07 -35.49
N GLN A 267 39.45 5.80 -36.80
CA GLN A 267 38.54 4.91 -37.52
C GLN A 267 38.61 3.47 -37.01
N ASN A 268 39.82 2.99 -36.67
CA ASN A 268 40.03 1.67 -36.08
C ASN A 268 39.49 1.61 -34.63
N GLU A 269 39.76 2.61 -33.80
CA GLU A 269 39.21 2.72 -32.43
C GLU A 269 37.68 2.77 -32.45
N MET A 270 37.09 3.51 -33.39
CA MET A 270 35.64 3.53 -33.60
C MET A 270 35.10 2.16 -34.06
N ALA A 271 35.84 1.40 -34.85
CA ALA A 271 35.46 0.05 -35.25
C ALA A 271 35.54 -0.92 -34.07
N ASP A 272 36.60 -0.85 -33.26
CA ASP A 272 36.79 -1.68 -32.07
C ASP A 272 35.73 -1.38 -31.00
N LEU A 273 35.42 -0.09 -30.76
CA LEU A 273 34.33 0.31 -29.87
C LEU A 273 32.97 -0.21 -30.36
N LYS A 274 32.70 -0.15 -31.68
CA LYS A 274 31.47 -0.73 -32.24
C LYS A 274 31.39 -2.25 -32.04
N ILE A 275 32.51 -2.95 -32.19
CA ILE A 275 32.59 -4.40 -31.95
C ILE A 275 32.35 -4.72 -30.47
N GLN A 276 33.00 -3.98 -29.56
CA GLN A 276 32.84 -4.13 -28.11
C GLN A 276 31.39 -3.86 -27.67
N HIS A 277 30.77 -2.79 -28.18
CA HIS A 277 29.36 -2.50 -27.90
C HIS A 277 28.44 -3.59 -28.43
N ARG A 278 28.71 -4.11 -29.64
CA ARG A 278 27.92 -5.21 -30.20
C ARG A 278 28.03 -6.48 -29.33
N LEU A 279 29.23 -6.82 -28.86
CA LEU A 279 29.45 -7.95 -27.97
C LEU A 279 28.78 -7.76 -26.61
N ALA A 280 28.88 -6.55 -26.03
CA ALA A 280 28.20 -6.22 -24.77
C ALA A 280 26.68 -6.33 -24.89
N ILE A 281 26.09 -5.85 -25.99
CA ILE A 281 24.66 -6.01 -26.27
C ILE A 281 24.29 -7.48 -26.41
N GLN A 282 25.09 -8.29 -27.10
CA GLN A 282 24.83 -9.73 -27.24
C GLN A 282 24.91 -10.46 -25.90
N GLN A 283 25.87 -10.11 -25.05
CA GLN A 283 26.00 -10.67 -23.71
C GLN A 283 24.83 -10.27 -22.82
N GLU A 284 24.41 -9.01 -22.86
CA GLU A 284 23.24 -8.53 -22.10
C GLU A 284 21.95 -9.20 -22.59
N GLN A 285 21.80 -9.38 -23.92
CA GLN A 285 20.69 -10.15 -24.49
C GLN A 285 20.69 -11.61 -24.04
N HIS A 286 21.86 -12.24 -23.94
CA HIS A 286 22.00 -13.61 -23.46
C HIS A 286 21.63 -13.71 -21.98
N ASN A 287 22.18 -12.84 -21.14
CA ASN A 287 21.87 -12.77 -19.71
C ASN A 287 20.36 -12.51 -19.48
N ALA A 288 19.76 -11.62 -20.25
CA ALA A 288 18.32 -11.35 -20.17
C ALA A 288 17.47 -12.55 -20.60
N ALA A 289 17.92 -13.32 -21.60
CA ALA A 289 17.24 -14.54 -22.03
C ALA A 289 17.34 -15.65 -20.97
N GLU A 290 18.50 -15.81 -20.33
CA GLU A 290 18.71 -16.78 -19.24
C GLU A 290 17.84 -16.42 -18.02
N ALA A 291 17.86 -15.16 -17.58
CA ALA A 291 17.01 -14.69 -16.47
C ALA A 291 15.51 -14.87 -16.77
N LYS A 292 15.09 -14.68 -18.03
CA LYS A 292 13.70 -14.92 -18.45
C LYS A 292 13.34 -16.41 -18.38
N GLU A 293 14.25 -17.30 -18.76
CA GLU A 293 14.04 -18.74 -18.69
C GLU A 293 14.00 -19.24 -17.24
N GLU A 294 14.88 -18.74 -16.36
CA GLU A 294 14.82 -19.03 -14.92
C GLU A 294 13.50 -18.58 -14.31
N ALA A 295 13.05 -17.36 -14.64
CA ALA A 295 11.75 -16.85 -14.18
C ALA A 295 10.58 -17.72 -14.69
N ARG A 296 10.66 -18.21 -15.93
CA ARG A 296 9.68 -19.14 -16.50
C ARG A 296 9.67 -20.47 -15.76
N GLN A 297 10.82 -21.05 -15.47
CA GLN A 297 10.94 -22.31 -14.72
C GLN A 297 10.40 -22.18 -13.30
N LEU A 298 10.68 -21.06 -12.62
CA LEU A 298 10.11 -20.78 -11.30
C LEU A 298 8.59 -20.64 -11.37
N ALA A 299 8.06 -19.94 -12.36
CA ALA A 299 6.61 -19.81 -12.57
C ALA A 299 5.95 -21.19 -12.80
N GLU A 300 6.53 -22.04 -13.64
CA GLU A 300 6.04 -23.40 -13.88
C GLU A 300 6.09 -24.26 -12.60
N ALA A 301 7.15 -24.14 -11.80
CA ALA A 301 7.26 -24.84 -10.52
C ALA A 301 6.18 -24.37 -9.52
N HIS A 302 5.92 -23.06 -9.47
CA HIS A 302 4.85 -22.49 -8.65
C HIS A 302 3.47 -22.95 -9.12
N GLU A 303 3.21 -22.95 -10.43
CA GLU A 303 1.95 -23.43 -11.02
C GLU A 303 1.71 -24.90 -10.69
N LYS A 304 2.73 -25.77 -10.85
CA LYS A 304 2.65 -27.19 -10.44
C LYS A 304 2.34 -27.35 -8.96
N ARG A 305 2.95 -26.53 -8.10
CA ARG A 305 2.68 -26.54 -6.66
C ARG A 305 1.24 -26.10 -6.37
N VAL A 306 0.76 -25.03 -6.99
CA VAL A 306 -0.61 -24.56 -6.85
C VAL A 306 -1.59 -25.65 -7.30
N ALA A 307 -1.40 -26.22 -8.49
CA ALA A 307 -2.23 -27.31 -9.00
C ALA A 307 -2.25 -28.52 -8.04
N SER A 308 -1.12 -28.87 -7.42
CA SER A 308 -1.05 -29.95 -6.42
C SER A 308 -1.85 -29.63 -5.15
N LEU A 309 -1.84 -28.36 -4.72
CA LEU A 309 -2.59 -27.90 -3.55
C LEU A 309 -4.09 -27.83 -3.87
N GLU A 310 -4.46 -27.36 -5.05
CA GLU A 310 -5.84 -27.34 -5.54
C GLU A 310 -6.41 -28.76 -5.66
N ALA A 311 -5.64 -29.71 -6.21
CA ALA A 311 -6.05 -31.12 -6.26
C ALA A 311 -6.29 -31.68 -4.86
N ARG A 312 -5.41 -31.37 -3.89
CA ARG A 312 -5.57 -31.84 -2.51
C ARG A 312 -6.73 -31.15 -1.79
N LEU A 313 -7.01 -29.88 -2.09
CA LEU A 313 -8.19 -29.18 -1.61
C LEU A 313 -9.47 -29.76 -2.21
N ALA A 314 -9.46 -30.16 -3.48
CA ALA A 314 -10.57 -30.84 -4.13
C ALA A 314 -10.84 -32.21 -3.47
N GLU A 315 -9.79 -33.01 -3.21
CA GLU A 315 -9.92 -34.26 -2.47
C GLU A 315 -10.52 -34.05 -1.07
N PHE A 316 -10.06 -33.03 -0.32
CA PHE A 316 -10.62 -32.74 0.99
C PHE A 316 -12.07 -32.28 0.89
N SER A 317 -12.42 -31.47 -0.10
CA SER A 317 -13.79 -31.00 -0.34
C SER A 317 -14.71 -32.17 -0.70
N GLU A 318 -14.25 -33.11 -1.51
CA GLU A 318 -14.98 -34.33 -1.84
C GLU A 318 -15.19 -35.21 -0.60
N ARG A 319 -14.14 -35.43 0.21
CA ARG A 319 -14.24 -36.21 1.45
C ARG A 319 -15.19 -35.55 2.45
N ILE A 320 -15.12 -34.23 2.65
CA ILE A 320 -16.05 -33.51 3.53
C ILE A 320 -17.48 -33.60 2.98
N GLY A 321 -17.65 -33.45 1.67
CA GLY A 321 -18.94 -33.61 1.01
C GLY A 321 -19.54 -35.01 1.18
N SER A 322 -18.73 -36.07 1.10
CA SER A 322 -19.19 -37.44 1.33
C SER A 322 -19.53 -37.69 2.80
N TYR A 323 -18.75 -37.17 3.74
CA TYR A 323 -19.07 -37.22 5.17
C TYR A 323 -20.36 -36.47 5.51
N ASP A 324 -20.59 -35.30 4.94
CA ASP A 324 -21.84 -34.56 5.20
C ASP A 324 -23.06 -35.27 4.60
N ARG A 325 -22.92 -35.85 3.40
CA ARG A 325 -23.98 -36.71 2.81
C ARG A 325 -24.25 -37.93 3.68
N LEU A 326 -23.21 -38.61 4.18
CA LEU A 326 -23.37 -39.76 5.07
C LEU A 326 -24.06 -39.34 6.39
N ARG A 327 -23.65 -38.22 6.97
CA ARG A 327 -24.28 -37.65 8.18
C ARG A 327 -25.75 -37.32 7.94
N GLN A 328 -26.09 -36.75 6.78
CA GLN A 328 -27.49 -36.50 6.41
C GLN A 328 -28.26 -37.82 6.27
N GLN A 329 -27.66 -38.85 5.66
CA GLN A 329 -28.26 -40.19 5.60
C GLN A 329 -28.51 -40.74 7.01
N ASP A 330 -27.52 -40.69 7.91
CA ASP A 330 -27.65 -41.15 9.30
C ASP A 330 -28.74 -40.37 10.04
N LEU A 331 -28.82 -39.04 9.86
CA LEU A 331 -29.89 -38.24 10.44
C LEU A 331 -31.27 -38.64 9.92
N THR A 332 -31.41 -38.91 8.61
CA THR A 332 -32.67 -39.42 8.05
C THR A 332 -33.01 -40.84 8.52
N GLN A 333 -32.01 -41.68 8.74
CA GLN A 333 -32.22 -43.01 9.31
C GLN A 333 -32.63 -42.92 10.79
N LEU A 334 -31.99 -42.07 11.57
CA LEU A 334 -32.36 -41.78 12.95
C LEU A 334 -33.77 -41.20 13.05
N SER A 335 -34.17 -40.30 12.14
CA SER A 335 -35.53 -39.77 12.13
C SER A 335 -36.56 -40.86 11.81
N LYS A 336 -36.27 -41.74 10.83
CA LYS A 336 -37.12 -42.89 10.51
C LYS A 336 -37.22 -43.88 11.67
N LEU A 337 -36.10 -44.22 12.31
CA LEU A 337 -36.08 -45.09 13.48
C LEU A 337 -36.82 -44.46 14.68
N LYS A 338 -36.71 -43.14 14.86
CA LYS A 338 -37.46 -42.41 15.89
C LYS A 338 -38.95 -42.40 15.59
N GLU A 339 -39.35 -42.25 14.33
CA GLU A 339 -40.74 -42.34 13.89
C GLU A 339 -41.28 -43.77 14.04
N GLN A 340 -40.49 -44.79 13.71
CA GLN A 340 -40.81 -46.20 13.94
C GLN A 340 -40.91 -46.53 15.43
N LEU A 341 -39.98 -46.04 16.25
CA LEU A 341 -40.02 -46.20 17.70
C LEU A 341 -41.26 -45.54 18.28
N ASN A 342 -41.61 -44.34 17.80
CA ASN A 342 -42.80 -43.61 18.26
C ASN A 342 -44.09 -44.31 17.81
N THR A 343 -44.14 -44.86 16.59
CA THR A 343 -45.29 -45.65 16.12
C THR A 343 -45.42 -46.98 16.86
N ILE A 344 -44.31 -47.62 17.24
CA ILE A 344 -44.29 -48.82 18.08
C ILE A 344 -44.62 -48.50 19.55
N GLN A 345 -44.16 -47.37 20.10
CA GLN A 345 -44.52 -46.93 21.46
C GLN A 345 -46.01 -46.56 21.57
N MET A 346 -46.61 -46.09 20.48
CA MET A 346 -48.03 -45.75 20.43
C MET A 346 -48.95 -46.95 20.13
N LYS A 347 -48.42 -48.17 19.92
CA LYS A 347 -49.24 -49.38 19.69
C LYS A 347 -48.66 -50.64 20.35
N PRO A 348 -49.37 -51.31 21.28
CA PRO A 348 -49.11 -52.71 21.59
C PRO A 348 -49.61 -53.60 20.42
N ASN A 349 -48.78 -54.55 19.97
CA ASN A 349 -49.02 -55.54 18.90
C ASN A 349 -50.32 -56.37 19.04
N PRO A 350 -50.79 -57.16 18.03
CA PRO A 350 -50.68 -57.13 16.53
C PRO A 350 -52.12 -57.32 15.90
N PRO A 351 -52.40 -57.75 14.62
CA PRO A 351 -51.55 -58.13 13.47
C PRO A 351 -51.93 -57.50 12.09
N SER A 352 -51.04 -57.72 11.12
CA SER A 352 -51.28 -57.96 9.68
C SER A 352 -52.57 -57.42 9.02
N ASN A 353 -52.44 -56.51 8.05
CA ASN A 353 -52.80 -56.74 6.63
C ASN A 353 -52.88 -55.42 5.82
N HIS A 354 -52.27 -55.51 4.64
CA HIS A 354 -52.67 -54.98 3.34
C HIS A 354 -53.27 -53.57 3.20
N ASN A 355 -52.52 -52.76 2.43
CA ASN A 355 -52.95 -51.88 1.33
C ASN A 355 -54.46 -51.69 1.16
N GLU A 356 -54.91 -50.44 1.11
CA GLU A 356 -55.88 -50.00 0.10
C GLU A 356 -55.87 -48.46 -0.01
N GLU A 357 -55.38 -47.99 -1.15
CA GLU A 357 -55.46 -46.60 -1.61
C GLU A 357 -56.89 -46.36 -2.14
N GLU A 358 -57.66 -45.55 -1.44
CA GLU A 358 -58.97 -45.08 -1.94
C GLU A 358 -58.73 -43.86 -2.84
N PHE A 359 -58.61 -44.09 -4.16
CA PHE A 359 -58.51 -43.01 -5.15
C PHE A 359 -59.90 -42.58 -5.61
N ASP A 360 -60.31 -41.36 -5.26
CA ASP A 360 -61.43 -40.68 -5.92
C ASP A 360 -61.13 -40.47 -7.41
N VAL A 361 -62.11 -40.72 -8.26
CA VAL A 361 -62.04 -40.58 -9.73
C VAL A 361 -61.55 -39.18 -10.15
N GLU A 362 -61.93 -38.14 -9.41
CA GLU A 362 -61.45 -36.76 -9.66
C GLU A 362 -59.96 -36.60 -9.38
N LYS A 363 -59.42 -37.22 -8.32
CA LYS A 363 -57.98 -37.20 -8.03
C LYS A 363 -57.19 -37.99 -9.08
N LEU A 364 -57.79 -39.03 -9.66
CA LEU A 364 -57.20 -39.77 -10.79
C LEU A 364 -57.22 -38.94 -12.07
N ILE A 365 -58.29 -38.19 -12.34
CA ILE A 365 -58.38 -37.25 -13.47
C ILE A 365 -57.34 -36.13 -13.33
N ASP A 366 -57.19 -35.57 -12.13
CA ASP A 366 -56.17 -34.56 -11.81
C ASP A 366 -54.75 -35.13 -11.95
N LYS A 367 -54.55 -36.39 -11.56
CA LYS A 367 -53.27 -37.08 -11.76
C LYS A 367 -52.99 -37.31 -13.25
N ILE A 368 -53.97 -37.75 -14.03
CA ILE A 368 -53.85 -37.97 -15.47
C ILE A 368 -53.57 -36.65 -16.21
N THR A 369 -54.25 -35.56 -15.84
CA THR A 369 -53.97 -34.23 -16.42
C THR A 369 -52.60 -33.71 -16.00
N SER A 370 -52.19 -33.92 -14.74
CA SER A 370 -50.83 -33.57 -14.30
C SER A 370 -49.76 -34.36 -15.06
N LEU A 371 -49.98 -35.65 -15.31
CA LEU A 371 -49.08 -36.53 -16.07
C LEU A 371 -49.07 -36.17 -17.55
N LYS A 372 -50.21 -35.80 -18.14
CA LYS A 372 -50.31 -35.27 -19.51
C LYS A 372 -49.50 -33.98 -19.67
N ASN A 373 -49.62 -33.05 -18.73
CA ASN A 373 -48.86 -31.80 -18.74
C ASN A 373 -47.37 -32.06 -18.56
N ARG A 374 -47.01 -32.99 -17.66
CA ARG A 374 -45.63 -33.44 -17.45
C ARG A 374 -45.05 -34.12 -18.70
N LEU A 375 -45.84 -34.92 -19.42
CA LEU A 375 -45.44 -35.61 -20.64
C LEU A 375 -45.26 -34.64 -21.82
N LEU A 376 -46.14 -33.63 -21.94
CA LEU A 376 -45.97 -32.52 -22.89
C LEU A 376 -44.73 -31.67 -22.57
N GLU A 377 -44.48 -31.43 -21.28
CA GLU A 377 -43.31 -30.68 -20.84
C GLU A 377 -42.00 -31.47 -21.03
N VAL A 378 -42.03 -32.79 -20.85
CA VAL A 378 -40.90 -33.70 -21.14
C VAL A 378 -40.69 -33.82 -22.65
N SER A 379 -41.75 -33.92 -23.45
CA SER A 379 -41.68 -33.88 -24.92
C SER A 379 -41.13 -32.56 -25.47
N ARG A 380 -41.37 -31.43 -24.77
CA ARG A 380 -40.70 -30.15 -25.08
C ARG A 380 -39.23 -30.08 -24.66
N ARG A 381 -38.81 -30.86 -23.65
CA ARG A 381 -37.46 -30.85 -23.07
C ARG A 381 -36.53 -31.91 -23.68
N SER A 382 -37.08 -32.98 -24.26
CA SER A 382 -36.32 -33.95 -25.05
C SER A 382 -36.62 -33.73 -26.53
N ASN A 383 -35.62 -33.39 -27.34
CA ASN A 383 -35.70 -33.41 -28.81
C ASN A 383 -35.80 -34.87 -29.34
N ALA A 384 -36.77 -35.63 -28.83
CA ALA A 384 -37.17 -36.93 -29.34
C ALA A 384 -38.54 -36.74 -30.00
N THR A 385 -38.53 -36.77 -31.33
CA THR A 385 -39.70 -36.70 -32.21
C THR A 385 -40.57 -37.93 -32.03
N ILE A 386 -41.40 -37.93 -30.99
CA ILE A 386 -42.49 -38.88 -30.84
C ILE A 386 -43.75 -38.12 -31.22
N ASN A 387 -44.26 -38.42 -32.42
CA ASN A 387 -45.46 -37.83 -33.02
C ASN A 387 -46.69 -38.14 -32.15
N LEU A 388 -46.95 -37.30 -31.15
CA LEU A 388 -48.19 -37.31 -30.34
C LEU A 388 -49.43 -36.87 -31.13
N HIS A 389 -49.26 -36.54 -32.42
CA HIS A 389 -50.32 -36.20 -33.35
C HIS A 389 -50.88 -37.41 -34.12
N ALA A 390 -50.16 -38.54 -34.14
CA ALA A 390 -50.59 -39.78 -34.81
C ALA A 390 -51.50 -40.68 -33.94
N LEU A 391 -51.85 -40.28 -32.72
CA LEU A 391 -52.80 -41.00 -31.86
C LEU A 391 -54.21 -40.37 -31.86
N PHE A 392 -54.40 -39.25 -32.57
CA PHE A 392 -55.65 -38.50 -32.66
C PHE A 392 -55.94 -38.07 -34.11
N GLU A 393 -55.68 -38.95 -35.08
CA GLU A 393 -56.06 -38.76 -36.48
C GLU A 393 -57.59 -38.62 -36.63
N LEU A 394 -58.02 -37.43 -37.03
CA LEU A 394 -59.19 -37.20 -37.87
C LEU A 394 -58.99 -35.85 -38.55
N GLU A 395 -58.02 -35.80 -39.47
CA GLU A 395 -57.89 -34.67 -40.39
C GLU A 395 -58.07 -35.14 -41.83
N ASN A 396 -59.06 -34.50 -42.45
CA ASN A 396 -59.58 -34.68 -43.78
C ASN A 396 -58.49 -34.29 -44.80
N VAL A 397 -58.07 -35.25 -45.61
CA VAL A 397 -57.29 -35.02 -46.82
C VAL A 397 -58.25 -34.49 -47.89
N ASP A 398 -57.96 -33.33 -48.46
CA ASP A 398 -58.19 -33.13 -49.89
C ASP A 398 -57.19 -32.12 -50.46
N SER A 399 -56.45 -32.62 -51.45
CA SER A 399 -55.42 -31.96 -52.24
C SER A 399 -56.05 -31.08 -53.32
N THR A 400 -55.53 -29.86 -53.52
CA THR A 400 -55.33 -29.18 -54.82
C THR A 400 -54.69 -27.81 -54.52
N SER A 401 -53.76 -27.25 -55.28
CA SER A 401 -52.97 -27.69 -56.43
C SER A 401 -52.00 -26.53 -56.70
N GLU A 402 -50.76 -26.88 -57.02
CA GLU A 402 -49.53 -26.15 -57.42
C GLU A 402 -49.67 -24.97 -58.41
N SER A 403 -50.88 -24.41 -58.61
CA SER A 403 -51.16 -23.28 -59.50
C SER A 403 -51.02 -21.90 -58.84
N HIS A 404 -50.94 -21.81 -57.51
CA HIS A 404 -50.81 -20.53 -56.81
C HIS A 404 -49.36 -20.02 -56.69
N GLU A 405 -48.38 -20.93 -56.62
CA GLU A 405 -46.96 -20.58 -56.45
C GLU A 405 -46.35 -20.04 -57.76
N ALA A 406 -46.73 -20.61 -58.91
CA ALA A 406 -46.30 -20.12 -60.23
C ALA A 406 -46.83 -18.71 -60.54
N CYS A 407 -48.09 -18.42 -60.18
CA CYS A 407 -48.70 -17.10 -60.37
C CYS A 407 -48.09 -16.04 -59.44
N GLN A 408 -47.59 -16.47 -58.27
CA GLN A 408 -46.91 -15.58 -57.31
C GLN A 408 -45.50 -15.18 -57.79
N LEU A 409 -44.78 -16.08 -58.47
CA LEU A 409 -43.46 -15.83 -59.05
C LEU A 409 -43.53 -14.89 -60.26
N GLU A 410 -44.55 -15.04 -61.11
CA GLU A 410 -44.76 -14.17 -62.28
C GLU A 410 -45.09 -12.72 -61.87
N LEU A 411 -45.90 -12.55 -60.81
CA LEU A 411 -46.15 -11.26 -60.17
C LEU A 411 -44.89 -10.63 -59.56
N GLN A 412 -43.93 -11.45 -59.13
CA GLN A 412 -42.66 -10.99 -58.56
C GLN A 412 -41.69 -10.51 -59.65
N GLN A 413 -41.65 -11.19 -60.81
CA GLN A 413 -40.85 -10.79 -61.97
C GLN A 413 -41.34 -9.47 -62.60
N LEU A 414 -42.66 -9.31 -62.81
CA LEU A 414 -43.22 -8.06 -63.36
C LEU A 414 -42.99 -6.84 -62.45
N LYS A 415 -42.94 -7.04 -61.13
CA LYS A 415 -42.57 -5.98 -60.19
C LYS A 415 -41.10 -5.57 -60.34
N GLN A 416 -40.19 -6.52 -60.55
CA GLN A 416 -38.77 -6.23 -60.77
C GLN A 416 -38.53 -5.49 -62.09
N GLU A 417 -39.24 -5.86 -63.16
CA GLU A 417 -39.16 -5.15 -64.45
C GLU A 417 -39.72 -3.72 -64.35
N LEU A 418 -40.87 -3.51 -63.70
CA LEU A 418 -41.41 -2.16 -63.46
C LEU A 418 -40.48 -1.27 -62.64
N GLU A 419 -39.79 -1.84 -61.64
CA GLU A 419 -38.77 -1.12 -60.89
C GLU A 419 -37.53 -0.80 -61.73
N TRP A 420 -37.16 -1.69 -62.65
CA TRP A 420 -36.06 -1.48 -63.58
C TRP A 420 -36.37 -0.33 -64.55
N TYR A 421 -37.55 -0.34 -65.20
CA TYR A 421 -38.00 0.75 -66.06
C TYR A 421 -38.14 2.09 -65.30
N LYS A 422 -38.59 2.07 -64.03
CA LYS A 422 -38.60 3.28 -63.17
C LYS A 422 -37.21 3.83 -62.87
N ARG A 423 -36.18 2.99 -62.81
CA ARG A 423 -34.79 3.43 -62.60
C ARG A 423 -34.20 3.99 -63.89
N GLU A 424 -34.53 3.41 -65.05
CA GLU A 424 -34.03 3.87 -66.34
C GLU A 424 -34.69 5.18 -66.81
N GLU A 425 -36.00 5.35 -66.60
CA GLU A 425 -36.74 6.56 -66.98
C GLU A 425 -36.34 7.79 -66.11
N LYS A 426 -35.85 7.56 -64.88
CA LYS A 426 -35.30 8.62 -64.01
C LYS A 426 -33.90 9.10 -64.41
N HIS A 427 -33.16 8.35 -65.23
CA HIS A 427 -31.86 8.77 -65.77
C HIS A 427 -31.97 9.54 -67.10
N GLY A 428 -33.16 9.61 -67.71
CA GLY A 428 -33.37 10.27 -69.01
C GLY A 428 -33.76 11.75 -68.98
N SER A 429 -33.95 12.38 -67.81
CA SER A 429 -34.46 13.75 -67.73
C SER A 429 -33.71 14.62 -66.72
N ARG A 430 -32.66 15.31 -67.21
CA ARG A 430 -32.20 16.65 -66.80
C ARG A 430 -30.91 17.03 -67.54
N LYS A 431 -31.04 17.46 -68.80
CA LYS A 431 -30.07 18.38 -69.40
C LYS A 431 -30.46 19.79 -68.98
N ALA A 432 -30.00 20.21 -67.81
CA ALA A 432 -29.90 21.61 -67.42
C ALA A 432 -28.41 21.94 -67.32
N ALA A 433 -28.01 23.04 -67.96
CA ALA A 433 -26.62 23.45 -68.14
C ALA A 433 -25.79 23.35 -66.85
N SER A 434 -24.80 22.45 -66.84
CA SER A 434 -23.82 22.35 -65.77
C SER A 434 -22.41 22.50 -66.35
N VAL A 435 -21.58 23.19 -65.57
CA VAL A 435 -20.11 23.19 -65.62
C VAL A 435 -19.58 21.73 -65.73
N PRO A 436 -18.39 21.46 -66.31
CA PRO A 436 -18.00 20.10 -66.71
C PRO A 436 -18.09 19.12 -65.52
N SER A 437 -18.96 18.11 -65.64
CA SER A 437 -19.34 17.16 -64.58
C SER A 437 -18.15 16.49 -63.88
N HIS A 438 -17.04 16.32 -64.58
CA HIS A 438 -15.83 15.70 -64.04
C HIS A 438 -15.22 16.53 -62.90
N THR A 439 -15.23 17.86 -63.01
CA THR A 439 -14.68 18.76 -61.97
C THR A 439 -15.58 18.84 -60.75
N GLU A 440 -16.90 18.75 -60.93
CA GLU A 440 -17.86 18.79 -59.82
C GLU A 440 -17.86 17.47 -59.03
N GLU A 441 -17.70 16.33 -59.70
CA GLU A 441 -17.51 15.03 -59.06
C GLU A 441 -16.20 14.95 -58.28
N GLU A 442 -15.08 15.42 -58.84
CA GLU A 442 -13.79 15.50 -58.14
C GLU A 442 -13.85 16.43 -56.93
N ILE A 443 -14.49 17.60 -57.07
CA ILE A 443 -14.71 18.52 -55.95
C ILE A 443 -15.59 17.87 -54.88
N ASN A 444 -16.64 17.11 -55.25
CA ASN A 444 -17.49 16.41 -54.29
C ASN A 444 -16.77 15.24 -53.61
N GLN A 445 -15.92 14.50 -54.32
CA GLN A 445 -15.06 13.47 -53.74
C GLN A 445 -14.08 14.08 -52.72
N MET A 446 -13.43 15.21 -53.07
CA MET A 446 -12.57 15.94 -52.12
C MET A 446 -13.36 16.47 -50.92
N ARG A 447 -14.60 16.96 -51.10
CA ARG A 447 -15.46 17.39 -49.98
C ARG A 447 -15.78 16.24 -49.04
N VAL A 448 -16.13 15.06 -49.57
CA VAL A 448 -16.41 13.85 -48.76
C VAL A 448 -15.14 13.38 -48.04
N GLN A 449 -13.98 13.41 -48.71
CA GLN A 449 -12.71 13.06 -48.08
C GLN A 449 -12.34 14.05 -46.97
N ILE A 450 -12.54 15.36 -47.17
CA ILE A 450 -12.35 16.38 -46.14
C ILE A 450 -13.32 16.17 -44.98
N GLN A 451 -14.58 15.80 -45.24
CA GLN A 451 -15.56 15.51 -44.20
C GLN A 451 -15.19 14.26 -43.40
N PHE A 452 -14.74 13.20 -44.06
CA PHE A 452 -14.25 11.97 -43.42
C PHE A 452 -13.01 12.23 -42.56
N LEU A 453 -12.04 12.97 -43.08
CA LEU A 453 -10.85 13.36 -42.32
C LEU A 453 -11.20 14.24 -41.12
N ARG A 454 -12.20 15.13 -41.25
CA ARG A 454 -12.70 15.92 -40.11
C ARG A 454 -13.38 15.05 -39.05
N SER A 455 -14.22 14.09 -39.45
CA SER A 455 -14.84 13.17 -38.50
C SER A 455 -13.82 12.26 -37.82
N GLU A 456 -12.79 11.82 -38.56
CA GLU A 456 -11.70 11.01 -38.02
C GLU A 456 -10.86 11.82 -37.01
N MET A 457 -10.53 13.07 -37.34
CA MET A 457 -9.87 13.99 -36.41
C MET A 457 -10.72 14.24 -35.16
N GLU A 458 -12.03 14.47 -35.30
CA GLU A 458 -12.94 14.66 -34.17
C GLU A 458 -13.05 13.40 -33.30
N HIS A 459 -13.04 12.21 -33.93
CA HIS A 459 -13.04 10.94 -33.21
C HIS A 459 -11.74 10.75 -32.40
N ILE A 460 -10.58 10.94 -33.03
CA ILE A 460 -9.27 10.85 -32.37
C ILE A 460 -9.15 11.90 -31.24
N GLU A 461 -9.61 13.13 -31.47
CA GLU A 461 -9.65 14.16 -30.43
C GLU A 461 -10.55 13.75 -29.25
N GLN A 462 -11.68 13.10 -29.52
CA GLN A 462 -12.59 12.62 -28.50
C GLN A 462 -11.95 11.45 -27.70
N GLU A 463 -11.31 10.51 -28.37
CA GLU A 463 -10.57 9.41 -27.72
C GLU A 463 -9.43 9.93 -26.85
N HIS A 464 -8.69 10.94 -27.32
CA HIS A 464 -7.66 11.61 -26.52
C HIS A 464 -8.25 12.33 -25.31
N LYS A 465 -9.39 13.03 -25.47
CA LYS A 465 -10.11 13.68 -24.36
C LYS A 465 -10.61 12.66 -23.34
N ASP A 466 -11.12 11.51 -23.80
CA ASP A 466 -11.59 10.42 -22.93
C ASP A 466 -10.41 9.74 -22.21
N SER A 467 -9.29 9.54 -22.90
CA SER A 467 -8.04 9.02 -22.32
C SER A 467 -7.48 9.97 -21.25
N LEU A 468 -7.45 11.27 -21.52
CA LEU A 468 -7.05 12.30 -20.56
C LEU A 468 -7.98 12.34 -19.34
N ARG A 469 -9.30 12.23 -19.54
CA ARG A 469 -10.27 12.14 -18.44
C ARG A 469 -10.05 10.88 -17.61
N SER A 470 -9.83 9.73 -18.24
CA SER A 470 -9.54 8.46 -17.55
C SER A 470 -8.27 8.56 -16.68
N ILE A 471 -7.20 9.16 -17.23
CA ILE A 471 -5.96 9.41 -16.47
C ILE A 471 -6.23 10.41 -15.33
N GLN A 472 -6.96 11.49 -15.57
CA GLN A 472 -7.28 12.46 -14.52
C GLN A 472 -8.11 11.83 -13.39
N GLU A 473 -9.06 10.95 -13.73
CA GLU A 473 -9.85 10.20 -12.76
C GLU A 473 -9.00 9.17 -11.99
N SER A 474 -8.06 8.47 -12.64
CA SER A 474 -7.17 7.53 -11.96
C SER A 474 -6.25 8.26 -10.98
N TRP A 475 -5.67 9.39 -11.38
CA TRP A 475 -4.90 10.28 -10.51
C TRP A 475 -5.72 10.82 -9.33
N ALA A 476 -6.98 11.18 -9.56
CA ALA A 476 -7.86 11.64 -8.49
C ALA A 476 -8.24 10.50 -7.51
N LYS A 477 -8.52 9.30 -8.02
CA LYS A 477 -8.79 8.10 -7.20
C LYS A 477 -7.58 7.73 -6.35
N GLU A 478 -6.38 7.71 -6.94
CA GLU A 478 -5.14 7.40 -6.22
C GLU A 478 -4.83 8.47 -5.17
N ARG A 479 -4.94 9.76 -5.51
CA ARG A 479 -4.79 10.86 -4.53
C ARG A 479 -5.76 10.72 -3.36
N ASN A 480 -7.01 10.34 -3.62
CA ASN A 480 -8.01 10.14 -2.57
C ASN A 480 -7.72 8.88 -1.73
N SER A 481 -7.24 7.79 -2.33
CA SER A 481 -6.81 6.58 -1.60
C SER A 481 -5.68 6.92 -0.62
N TRP A 482 -4.64 7.62 -1.08
CA TRP A 482 -3.54 8.04 -0.22
C TRP A 482 -3.99 8.97 0.91
N LYS A 483 -4.94 9.88 0.63
CA LYS A 483 -5.53 10.76 1.64
C LYS A 483 -6.31 9.96 2.69
N ASP A 484 -7.08 8.96 2.27
CA ASP A 484 -7.87 8.11 3.16
C ASP A 484 -6.97 7.19 4.00
N GLU A 485 -5.93 6.60 3.42
CA GLU A 485 -4.92 5.79 4.09
C GLU A 485 -4.13 6.59 5.12
N THR A 486 -3.70 7.81 4.76
CA THR A 486 -3.04 8.74 5.69
C THR A 486 -3.99 9.07 6.85
N GLY A 487 -5.24 9.41 6.55
CA GLY A 487 -6.25 9.68 7.58
C GLY A 487 -6.57 8.46 8.45
N GLN A 488 -6.50 7.24 7.92
CA GLN A 488 -6.66 6.01 8.71
C GLN A 488 -5.46 5.77 9.63
N MET A 489 -4.24 5.95 9.12
CA MET A 489 -3.02 5.82 9.92
C MET A 489 -2.97 6.85 11.05
N GLU A 490 -3.35 8.10 10.77
CA GLU A 490 -3.47 9.15 11.79
C GLU A 490 -4.51 8.79 12.86
N ARG A 491 -5.69 8.30 12.47
CA ARG A 491 -6.72 7.84 13.41
C ARG A 491 -6.24 6.69 14.29
N SER A 492 -5.54 5.71 13.70
CA SER A 492 -4.95 4.58 14.44
C SER A 492 -3.86 5.05 15.41
N CYS A 493 -2.98 5.95 15.00
CA CYS A 493 -2.00 6.57 15.90
C CYS A 493 -2.65 7.32 17.06
N ARG A 494 -3.66 8.16 16.78
CA ARG A 494 -4.40 8.87 17.83
C ARG A 494 -5.10 7.93 18.80
N ALA A 495 -5.70 6.85 18.31
CA ALA A 495 -6.32 5.83 19.16
C ALA A 495 -5.30 5.15 20.08
N ARG A 496 -4.14 4.74 19.54
CA ARG A 496 -3.05 4.15 20.34
C ARG A 496 -2.52 5.11 21.41
N VAL A 497 -2.39 6.39 21.08
CA VAL A 497 -1.99 7.42 22.06
C VAL A 497 -3.03 7.55 23.17
N ALA A 498 -4.31 7.64 22.83
CA ALA A 498 -5.40 7.72 23.80
C ALA A 498 -5.45 6.49 24.73
N ASP A 499 -5.24 5.28 24.18
CA ASP A 499 -5.17 4.05 24.98
C ASP A 499 -3.99 4.06 25.96
N MET A 500 -2.81 4.50 25.52
CA MET A 500 -1.63 4.64 26.38
C MET A 500 -1.84 5.70 27.47
N GLU A 501 -2.43 6.84 27.14
CA GLU A 501 -2.81 7.88 28.10
C GLU A 501 -3.81 7.35 29.13
N GLN A 502 -4.81 6.58 28.69
CA GLN A 502 -5.78 5.96 29.61
C GLN A 502 -5.12 4.92 30.51
N GLN A 503 -4.18 4.12 30.01
CA GLN A 503 -3.42 3.16 30.82
C GLN A 503 -2.55 3.87 31.87
N LEU A 504 -1.85 4.94 31.49
CA LEU A 504 -1.08 5.77 32.42
C LEU A 504 -1.98 6.43 33.47
N GLN A 505 -3.15 6.91 33.07
CA GLN A 505 -4.12 7.50 33.99
C GLN A 505 -4.63 6.46 34.99
N LYS A 506 -4.97 5.24 34.53
CA LYS A 506 -5.34 4.13 35.43
C LYS A 506 -4.20 3.72 36.36
N GLN A 507 -2.95 3.76 35.90
CA GLN A 507 -1.79 3.49 36.77
C GLN A 507 -1.62 4.58 37.83
N ARG A 508 -1.78 5.86 37.47
CA ARG A 508 -1.76 6.99 38.42
C ARG A 508 -2.87 6.87 39.45
N GLU A 509 -4.08 6.54 39.02
CA GLU A 509 -5.23 6.32 39.91
C GLU A 509 -4.97 5.17 40.88
N ARG A 510 -4.50 4.00 40.39
CA ARG A 510 -4.12 2.86 41.24
C ARG A 510 -3.00 3.19 42.23
N SER A 511 -2.00 3.96 41.79
CA SER A 511 -0.91 4.39 42.66
C SER A 511 -1.40 5.36 43.74
N LEU A 512 -2.34 6.25 43.37
CA LEU A 512 -2.94 7.20 44.30
C LEU A 512 -3.84 6.49 45.31
N THR A 513 -4.65 5.51 44.89
CA THR A 513 -5.45 4.69 45.82
C THR A 513 -4.57 3.88 46.76
N LEU A 514 -3.48 3.28 46.25
CA LEU A 514 -2.54 2.55 47.09
C LEU A 514 -1.85 3.47 48.11
N LEU A 515 -1.48 4.70 47.71
CA LEU A 515 -0.93 5.69 48.63
C LEU A 515 -1.95 6.09 49.69
N GLN A 516 -3.22 6.30 49.31
CA GLN A 516 -4.31 6.58 50.25
C GLN A 516 -4.50 5.44 51.26
N GLU A 517 -4.54 4.19 50.79
CA GLU A 517 -4.61 3.00 51.67
C GLU A 517 -3.42 2.95 52.64
N LYS A 518 -2.20 3.26 52.17
CA LYS A 518 -1.01 3.32 53.04
C LYS A 518 -1.06 4.47 54.02
N ASP A 519 -1.58 5.63 53.63
CA ASP A 519 -1.79 6.76 54.53
C ASP A 519 -2.86 6.46 55.59
N GLU A 520 -3.93 5.73 55.23
CA GLU A 520 -4.96 5.22 56.15
C GLU A 520 -4.39 4.17 57.12
N GLU A 521 -3.55 3.26 56.64
CA GLU A 521 -2.81 2.31 57.49
C GLU A 521 -1.87 3.05 58.45
N LEU A 522 -1.12 4.04 57.97
CA LEU A 522 -0.21 4.85 58.79
C LEU A 522 -0.96 5.68 59.83
N THR A 523 -2.09 6.27 59.47
CA THR A 523 -2.95 6.99 60.43
C THR A 523 -3.54 6.04 61.45
N SER A 524 -4.02 4.86 61.05
CA SER A 524 -4.48 3.80 61.96
C SER A 524 -3.38 3.35 62.93
N LEU A 525 -2.16 3.13 62.44
CA LEU A 525 -1.00 2.78 63.27
C LEU A 525 -0.60 3.90 64.22
N ARG A 526 -0.67 5.17 63.76
CA ARG A 526 -0.44 6.33 64.62
C ARG A 526 -1.54 6.48 65.68
N GLU A 527 -2.79 6.22 65.36
CA GLU A 527 -3.90 6.22 66.32
C GLU A 527 -3.74 5.10 67.35
N LEU A 528 -3.39 3.88 66.91
CA LEU A 528 -3.04 2.76 67.78
C LEU A 528 -1.86 3.10 68.70
N LEU A 529 -0.82 3.75 68.16
CA LEU A 529 0.32 4.22 68.94
C LEU A 529 -0.09 5.31 69.92
N ASN A 530 -0.92 6.27 69.49
CA ASN A 530 -1.36 7.41 70.30
C ASN A 530 -2.32 6.98 71.42
N MET A 531 -3.16 5.96 71.18
CA MET A 531 -3.96 5.28 72.20
C MET A 531 -3.06 4.54 73.20
N LYS A 532 -1.98 3.91 72.73
CA LYS A 532 -1.00 3.21 73.58
C LYS A 532 -0.03 4.15 74.30
N SER A 533 0.17 5.36 73.78
CA SER A 533 0.98 6.43 74.37
C SER A 533 0.16 7.45 75.16
N SER A 534 -1.08 7.12 75.54
CA SER A 534 -1.86 7.85 76.56
C SER A 534 -1.31 7.65 77.99
N ALA A 535 -0.02 7.35 78.12
CA ALA A 535 0.76 7.45 79.34
C ALA A 535 1.58 8.76 79.29
N PRO A 536 1.43 9.68 80.26
CA PRO A 536 1.94 11.03 80.14
C PRO A 536 3.44 11.08 80.43
N LEU A 537 4.25 11.33 79.41
CA LEU A 537 5.65 11.74 79.59
C LEU A 537 5.97 12.91 78.64
N SER A 538 6.21 14.06 79.28
CA SER A 538 6.55 15.35 78.71
C SER A 538 7.81 15.34 77.81
N PRO A 539 7.95 16.30 76.87
CA PRO A 539 9.10 16.38 75.97
C PRO A 539 10.26 17.21 76.56
N PRO A 540 11.52 16.96 76.15
CA PRO A 540 12.56 17.98 76.18
C PRO A 540 12.81 18.59 74.78
N PRO A 541 13.44 19.77 74.70
CA PRO A 541 13.38 20.65 73.54
C PRO A 541 14.60 20.57 72.62
N VAL A 542 14.34 20.86 71.34
CA VAL A 542 15.13 21.65 70.37
C VAL A 542 16.61 21.28 70.16
N VAL A 543 16.93 20.84 68.92
CA VAL A 543 18.02 21.48 68.15
C VAL A 543 17.55 21.66 66.70
N GLN A 544 17.45 22.94 66.31
CA GLN A 544 17.35 23.37 64.92
C GLN A 544 18.75 23.32 64.29
N SER A 545 18.87 22.75 63.09
CA SER A 545 19.96 23.10 62.16
C SER A 545 19.38 23.27 60.76
N LYS A 546 19.59 24.47 60.23
CA LYS A 546 19.06 25.02 58.99
C LYS A 546 20.22 25.16 58.00
N ALA A 547 19.94 24.95 56.71
CA ALA A 547 20.77 25.22 55.53
C ALA A 547 21.97 24.25 55.34
N SER A 548 22.40 23.86 54.14
CA SER A 548 22.27 24.43 52.80
C SER A 548 22.62 23.34 51.77
N ASP A 549 22.21 23.57 50.52
CA ASP A 549 22.60 22.86 49.28
C ASP A 549 24.04 22.32 49.25
N SER A 550 24.20 21.07 48.78
CA SER A 550 24.84 20.77 47.48
C SER A 550 25.25 19.30 47.37
N ASN A 551 24.94 18.69 46.22
CA ASN A 551 25.63 17.57 45.58
C ASN A 551 25.50 16.14 46.17
N ASP A 552 24.96 15.26 45.33
CA ASP A 552 25.30 13.85 45.14
C ASP A 552 26.14 13.18 46.23
N GLU A 553 25.48 12.58 47.22
CA GLU A 553 26.00 11.40 47.90
C GLU A 553 24.83 10.61 48.49
N TRP A 554 24.66 9.39 47.99
CA TRP A 554 23.75 8.41 48.57
C TRP A 554 24.08 8.23 50.06
N PRO A 555 23.11 8.21 50.99
CA PRO A 555 23.39 8.10 52.41
C PRO A 555 24.19 6.83 52.74
N GLU A 556 25.43 7.02 53.19
CA GLU A 556 26.37 5.99 53.62
C GLU A 556 25.86 5.14 54.82
N SER A 557 24.72 5.53 55.40
CA SER A 557 23.98 4.80 56.44
C SER A 557 23.30 3.51 55.95
N LEU A 558 23.28 3.22 54.64
CA LEU A 558 22.77 1.95 54.09
C LEU A 558 23.87 0.90 53.80
N ALA A 559 25.16 1.26 53.93
CA ALA A 559 26.27 0.33 53.75
C ALA A 559 26.22 -0.91 54.69
N PRO A 560 25.75 -0.80 55.96
CA PRO A 560 25.59 -1.98 56.82
C PRO A 560 24.47 -2.93 56.35
N LEU A 561 23.46 -2.44 55.62
CA LEU A 561 22.36 -3.23 55.09
C LEU A 561 22.77 -4.04 53.85
N ALA A 562 23.65 -3.48 53.01
CA ALA A 562 24.22 -4.19 51.86
C ALA A 562 25.25 -5.26 52.28
N SER A 563 25.95 -5.07 53.41
CA SER A 563 26.92 -6.04 53.94
C SER A 563 26.26 -7.22 54.67
N MET A 564 25.03 -7.06 55.19
CA MET A 564 24.28 -8.13 55.86
C MET A 564 23.56 -9.10 54.91
N THR A 565 23.53 -8.85 53.60
CA THR A 565 22.78 -9.67 52.62
C THR A 565 23.59 -10.74 51.87
N LEU A 566 24.73 -11.18 52.41
CA LEU A 566 25.45 -12.38 51.95
C LEU A 566 25.29 -13.57 52.94
N GLY A 567 24.15 -13.63 53.63
CA GLY A 567 23.69 -14.82 54.35
C GLY A 567 22.60 -15.52 53.56
N ALA A 568 22.90 -16.71 53.05
CA ALA A 568 21.97 -17.57 52.32
C ALA A 568 20.69 -17.85 53.12
N SER A 569 19.59 -17.19 52.75
CA SER A 569 18.22 -17.60 53.09
C SER A 569 17.26 -16.98 52.07
N ALA A 570 16.12 -17.63 51.84
CA ALA A 570 15.28 -17.61 50.65
C ALA A 570 14.67 -16.26 50.17
N SER A 571 15.18 -15.10 50.62
CA SER A 571 14.75 -13.75 50.24
C SER A 571 15.80 -12.94 49.46
N GLY A 572 17.09 -13.30 49.52
CA GLY A 572 18.17 -12.56 48.83
C GLY A 572 18.16 -12.66 47.30
N GLY A 573 17.65 -13.76 46.75
CA GLY A 573 17.51 -13.95 45.30
C GLY A 573 16.46 -13.02 44.67
N GLN A 574 15.43 -12.64 45.43
CA GLN A 574 14.39 -11.71 44.97
C GLN A 574 14.93 -10.28 44.79
N ILE A 575 15.84 -9.86 45.68
CA ILE A 575 16.45 -8.52 45.65
C ILE A 575 17.45 -8.43 44.49
N LEU A 576 18.26 -9.46 44.26
CA LEU A 576 19.17 -9.53 43.10
C LEU A 576 18.40 -9.52 41.78
N HIS A 577 17.31 -10.27 41.67
CA HIS A 577 16.45 -10.26 40.49
C HIS A 577 15.84 -8.87 40.25
N TYR A 578 15.37 -8.19 41.30
CA TYR A 578 14.81 -6.84 41.18
C TYR A 578 15.87 -5.81 40.73
N VAL A 579 17.10 -5.89 41.26
CA VAL A 579 18.21 -5.03 40.82
C VAL A 579 18.59 -5.32 39.37
N GLU A 580 18.60 -6.57 38.95
CA GLU A 580 18.86 -6.96 37.57
C GLU A 580 17.74 -6.51 36.62
N GLU A 581 16.48 -6.60 37.03
CA GLU A 581 15.34 -6.08 36.29
C GLU A 581 15.38 -4.55 36.16
N LEU A 582 15.75 -3.83 37.23
CA LEU A 582 15.96 -2.38 37.18
C LEU A 582 17.08 -2.01 36.21
N ALA A 583 18.20 -2.75 36.20
CA ALA A 583 19.29 -2.52 35.26
C ALA A 583 18.85 -2.76 33.80
N ARG A 584 18.05 -3.80 33.54
CA ARG A 584 17.45 -4.04 32.22
C ARG A 584 16.52 -2.89 31.81
N LYS A 585 15.65 -2.44 32.72
CA LYS A 585 14.73 -1.33 32.46
C LYS A 585 15.47 -0.02 32.22
N GLU A 586 16.54 0.24 32.96
CA GLU A 586 17.39 1.41 32.74
C GLU A 586 18.09 1.34 31.37
N GLY A 587 18.56 0.15 30.97
CA GLY A 587 19.09 -0.09 29.62
C GLY A 587 18.06 0.15 28.50
N GLU A 588 16.83 -0.35 28.68
CA GLU A 588 15.70 -0.12 27.77
C GLU A 588 15.35 1.38 27.70
N ILE A 589 15.28 2.08 28.84
CA ILE A 589 15.00 3.52 28.91
C ILE A 589 16.10 4.31 28.21
N GLN A 590 17.37 3.98 28.42
CA GLN A 590 18.48 4.62 27.73
C GLN A 590 18.46 4.35 26.22
N GLY A 591 18.09 3.13 25.81
CA GLY A 591 17.88 2.78 24.40
C GLY A 591 16.76 3.61 23.76
N LEU A 592 15.61 3.71 24.45
CA LEU A 592 14.47 4.53 24.02
C LEU A 592 14.79 6.03 23.99
N ARG A 593 15.60 6.53 24.92
CA ARG A 593 16.08 7.92 24.90
C ARG A 593 17.01 8.18 23.72
N ARG A 594 17.92 7.24 23.41
CA ARG A 594 18.79 7.34 22.23
C ARG A 594 18.00 7.32 20.94
N SER A 595 17.04 6.40 20.79
CA SER A 595 16.19 6.34 19.60
C SER A 595 15.29 7.58 19.46
N LYS A 596 14.72 8.08 20.56
CA LYS A 596 13.98 9.35 20.58
C LYS A 596 14.86 10.50 20.08
N ASN A 597 16.07 10.67 20.64
CA ASN A 597 16.97 11.74 20.24
C ASN A 597 17.39 11.62 18.77
N GLN A 598 17.58 10.40 18.25
CA GLN A 598 17.90 10.16 16.85
C GLN A 598 16.72 10.52 15.92
N LEU A 599 15.48 10.16 16.31
CA LEU A 599 14.28 10.55 15.57
C LEU A 599 14.04 12.06 15.60
N GLU A 600 14.25 12.72 16.74
CA GLU A 600 14.17 14.17 16.85
C GLU A 600 15.24 14.87 15.99
N ALA A 601 16.47 14.33 15.94
CA ALA A 601 17.51 14.85 15.07
C ALA A 601 17.14 14.72 13.58
N SER A 602 16.63 13.56 13.17
CA SER A 602 16.15 13.34 11.80
C SER A 602 14.96 14.25 11.46
N LEU A 603 14.06 14.51 12.40
CA LEU A 603 12.96 15.46 12.22
C LEU A 603 13.50 16.89 12.00
N ARG A 604 14.47 17.34 12.81
CA ARG A 604 15.08 18.67 12.61
C ARG A 604 15.80 18.77 11.26
N GLU A 605 16.51 17.73 10.85
CA GLU A 605 17.18 17.67 9.55
C GLU A 605 16.16 17.73 8.40
N MET A 606 15.07 16.98 8.48
CA MET A 606 13.98 17.01 7.51
C MET A 606 13.31 18.39 7.45
N GLN A 607 13.08 19.03 8.61
CA GLN A 607 12.53 20.39 8.67
C GLN A 607 13.46 21.42 8.03
N MET A 608 14.77 21.35 8.29
CA MET A 608 15.75 22.22 7.64
C MET A 608 15.79 21.97 6.13
N ALA A 609 15.79 20.71 5.69
CA ALA A 609 15.72 20.36 4.28
C ALA A 609 14.45 20.94 3.63
N PHE A 610 13.29 20.82 4.27
CA PHE A 610 12.04 21.38 3.79
C PHE A 610 12.09 22.91 3.64
N VAL A 611 12.60 23.63 4.64
CA VAL A 611 12.76 25.10 4.55
C VAL A 611 13.70 25.48 3.42
N THR A 612 14.80 24.73 3.21
CA THR A 612 15.73 25.03 2.10
C THR A 612 15.12 24.74 0.73
N THR A 613 14.30 23.71 0.59
CA THR A 613 13.61 23.43 -0.68
C THR A 613 12.51 24.45 -0.93
N GLU A 614 11.75 24.84 0.09
CA GLU A 614 10.77 25.91 0.00
C GLU A 614 11.41 27.23 -0.45
N HIS A 615 12.55 27.61 0.15
CA HIS A 615 13.28 28.81 -0.25
C HIS A 615 13.73 28.75 -1.72
N LYS A 616 14.31 27.63 -2.16
CA LYS A 616 14.70 27.43 -3.57
C LYS A 616 13.50 27.51 -4.52
N MET A 617 12.36 26.92 -4.14
CA MET A 617 11.14 26.97 -4.94
C MET A 617 10.58 28.40 -5.00
N ALA A 618 10.66 29.16 -3.91
CA ALA A 618 10.28 30.57 -3.87
C ALA A 618 11.18 31.43 -4.79
N GLU A 619 12.50 31.20 -4.78
CA GLU A 619 13.46 31.85 -5.69
C GLU A 619 13.17 31.51 -7.15
N GLN A 620 12.95 30.24 -7.47
CA GLN A 620 12.59 29.80 -8.82
C GLN A 620 11.26 30.41 -9.28
N LYS A 621 10.26 30.45 -8.40
CA LYS A 621 8.98 31.12 -8.67
C LYS A 621 9.21 32.59 -8.95
N GLN A 622 10.02 33.29 -8.15
CA GLN A 622 10.34 34.70 -8.39
C GLN A 622 11.06 34.90 -9.72
N HIS A 623 12.06 34.08 -10.04
CA HIS A 623 12.77 34.14 -11.31
C HIS A 623 11.83 33.94 -12.51
N LEU A 624 10.94 32.93 -12.44
CA LEU A 624 9.94 32.70 -13.49
C LEU A 624 8.94 33.85 -13.61
N HIS A 625 8.52 34.46 -12.50
CA HIS A 625 7.67 35.66 -12.55
C HIS A 625 8.41 36.85 -13.16
N GLU A 626 9.71 37.02 -12.87
CA GLU A 626 10.53 38.08 -13.47
C GLU A 626 10.71 37.86 -14.99
N GLU A 627 10.93 36.62 -15.45
CA GLU A 627 11.03 36.28 -16.87
C GLU A 627 9.67 36.37 -17.58
N LEU A 628 8.57 35.92 -16.96
CA LEU A 628 7.23 36.13 -17.51
C LEU A 628 6.91 37.62 -17.65
N ALA A 629 7.18 38.42 -16.61
CA ALA A 629 7.00 39.86 -16.68
C ALA A 629 7.91 40.51 -17.74
N ARG A 630 9.10 39.96 -17.99
CA ARG A 630 9.98 40.41 -19.08
C ARG A 630 9.39 40.06 -20.45
N LEU A 631 8.86 38.85 -20.63
CA LEU A 631 8.24 38.41 -21.87
C LEU A 631 6.94 39.17 -22.16
N GLU A 632 6.09 39.42 -21.16
CA GLU A 632 4.88 40.25 -21.29
C GLU A 632 5.23 41.68 -21.73
N ARG A 633 6.27 42.28 -21.12
CA ARG A 633 6.79 43.59 -21.58
C ARG A 633 7.29 43.55 -23.02
N ASN A 634 7.93 42.46 -23.45
CA ASN A 634 8.40 42.32 -24.83
C ASN A 634 7.26 42.08 -25.83
N GLN A 635 6.23 41.34 -25.45
CA GLN A 635 5.07 41.06 -26.30
C GLN A 635 4.20 42.32 -26.47
N SER A 636 4.04 43.12 -25.41
CA SER A 636 3.34 44.41 -25.47
C SER A 636 4.06 45.49 -26.33
N ARG A 637 5.32 45.27 -26.73
CA ARG A 637 6.06 46.18 -27.63
C ARG A 637 5.63 46.09 -29.09
N GLU A 638 4.98 45.00 -29.50
CA GLU A 638 4.56 44.79 -30.90
C GLU A 638 3.42 45.74 -31.34
N GLY A 639 2.86 46.55 -30.43
CA GLY A 639 1.84 47.58 -30.73
C GLY A 639 2.23 49.01 -30.32
N ALA A 640 3.46 49.27 -29.86
CA ALA A 640 3.87 50.58 -29.37
C ALA A 640 4.04 51.58 -30.52
N ASN A 641 3.38 52.74 -30.43
CA ASN A 641 3.47 53.81 -31.42
C ASN A 641 4.88 54.45 -31.41
N LEU A 642 5.80 53.89 -32.19
CA LEU A 642 7.22 54.29 -32.26
C LEU A 642 7.40 55.77 -32.62
N GLU A 643 6.47 56.37 -33.36
CA GLU A 643 6.48 57.80 -33.67
C GLU A 643 6.20 58.67 -32.43
N TYR A 644 5.29 58.25 -31.54
CA TYR A 644 5.08 58.94 -30.26
C TYR A 644 6.33 58.86 -29.38
N LEU A 645 6.94 57.68 -29.27
CA LEU A 645 8.18 57.51 -28.49
C LEU A 645 9.33 58.35 -29.06
N LYS A 646 9.47 58.40 -30.38
CA LYS A 646 10.45 59.22 -31.09
C LYS A 646 10.24 60.71 -30.78
N ASN A 647 9.00 61.20 -30.80
CA ASN A 647 8.69 62.59 -30.48
C ASN A 647 8.99 62.92 -29.02
N VAL A 648 8.59 62.05 -28.07
CA VAL A 648 8.88 62.26 -26.64
C VAL A 648 10.38 62.20 -26.36
N LEU A 649 11.14 61.29 -27.00
CA LEU A 649 12.59 61.23 -26.87
C LEU A 649 13.29 62.46 -27.48
N LEU A 650 12.83 62.91 -28.64
CA LEU A 650 13.34 64.11 -29.28
C LEU A 650 13.11 65.35 -28.40
N GLU A 651 11.90 65.51 -27.86
CA GLU A 651 11.57 66.60 -26.94
C GLU A 651 12.33 66.50 -25.61
N PHE A 652 12.59 65.28 -25.13
CA PHE A 652 13.42 65.01 -23.96
C PHE A 652 14.88 65.45 -24.14
N PHE A 653 15.47 65.25 -25.32
CA PHE A 653 16.83 65.72 -25.61
C PHE A 653 16.91 67.22 -25.88
N LEU A 654 15.84 67.83 -26.39
CA LEU A 654 15.80 69.26 -26.74
C LEU A 654 15.48 70.18 -25.55
N ARG A 655 14.75 69.71 -24.55
CA ARG A 655 14.38 70.50 -23.36
C ARG A 655 15.31 70.21 -22.18
N SER A 656 15.79 71.27 -21.52
CA SER A 656 16.72 71.18 -20.38
C SER A 656 16.08 71.39 -19.00
N ASP A 657 14.76 71.54 -18.93
CA ASP A 657 14.06 71.75 -17.66
C ASP A 657 13.82 70.42 -16.91
N PRO A 658 14.32 70.25 -15.65
CA PRO A 658 14.24 68.99 -14.91
C PRO A 658 12.81 68.46 -14.66
N SER A 659 11.82 69.35 -14.53
CA SER A 659 10.42 68.95 -14.31
C SER A 659 9.82 68.36 -15.59
N SER A 660 9.99 69.06 -16.71
CA SER A 660 9.55 68.57 -18.02
C SER A 660 10.25 67.25 -18.42
N GLN A 661 11.54 67.11 -18.12
CA GLN A 661 12.31 65.89 -18.34
C GLN A 661 11.79 64.72 -17.48
N SER A 662 11.41 64.95 -16.23
CA SER A 662 10.80 63.93 -15.37
C SER A 662 9.44 63.44 -15.90
N HIS A 663 8.60 64.36 -16.39
CA HIS A 663 7.32 64.02 -17.02
C HIS A 663 7.50 63.23 -18.32
N MET A 664 8.40 63.66 -19.21
CA MET A 664 8.72 62.94 -20.44
C MET A 664 9.38 61.59 -20.16
N PHE A 665 10.23 61.49 -19.14
CA PHE A 665 10.77 60.20 -18.68
C PHE A 665 9.68 59.25 -18.20
N ASN A 666 8.67 59.72 -17.46
CA ASN A 666 7.55 58.87 -17.07
C ASN A 666 6.73 58.39 -18.29
N ALA A 667 6.57 59.21 -19.33
CA ALA A 667 5.94 58.82 -20.59
C ALA A 667 6.79 57.78 -21.36
N ILE A 668 8.11 57.97 -21.42
CA ILE A 668 9.06 57.00 -22.00
C ILE A 668 9.02 55.67 -21.22
N ALA A 669 9.03 55.72 -19.89
CA ALA A 669 8.97 54.56 -19.01
C ALA A 669 7.64 53.80 -19.16
N ALA A 670 6.53 54.51 -19.38
CA ALA A 670 5.22 53.91 -19.65
C ALA A 670 5.17 53.25 -21.04
N CYS A 671 5.63 53.94 -22.10
CA CYS A 671 5.67 53.39 -23.46
C CYS A 671 6.62 52.20 -23.60
N LEU A 672 7.75 52.21 -22.88
CA LEU A 672 8.73 51.13 -22.89
C LEU A 672 8.53 50.11 -21.76
N HIS A 673 7.47 50.26 -20.96
CA HIS A 673 7.11 49.39 -19.82
C HIS A 673 8.28 49.08 -18.88
N PHE A 674 8.98 50.11 -18.39
CA PHE A 674 10.10 49.95 -17.47
C PHE A 674 9.67 49.27 -16.16
N SER A 675 10.53 48.42 -15.62
CA SER A 675 10.30 47.82 -14.30
C SER A 675 10.41 48.88 -13.19
N PRO A 676 9.73 48.67 -12.04
CA PRO A 676 9.86 49.57 -10.89
C PRO A 676 11.31 49.76 -10.42
N LYS A 677 12.14 48.69 -10.53
CA LYS A 677 13.58 48.72 -10.21
C LYS A 677 14.36 49.64 -11.15
N GLU A 678 14.03 49.66 -12.45
CA GLU A 678 14.69 50.52 -13.44
C GLU A 678 14.29 51.99 -13.30
N ILE A 679 13.00 52.25 -13.06
CA ILE A 679 12.49 53.60 -12.78
C ILE A 679 13.18 54.18 -11.54
N GLN A 680 13.33 53.38 -10.48
CA GLN A 680 14.07 53.77 -9.28
C GLN A 680 15.55 54.03 -9.57
N ARG A 681 16.21 53.17 -10.36
CA ARG A 681 17.63 53.34 -10.73
C ARG A 681 17.88 54.66 -11.46
N VAL A 682 17.00 55.03 -12.39
CA VAL A 682 17.12 56.31 -13.12
C VAL A 682 16.83 57.51 -12.20
N ARG A 683 15.82 57.41 -11.34
CA ARG A 683 15.52 58.47 -10.34
C ARG A 683 16.62 58.66 -9.30
N LEU A 684 17.41 57.63 -9.02
CA LEU A 684 18.60 57.72 -8.16
C LEU A 684 19.75 58.47 -8.85
N GLN A 685 19.92 58.30 -10.17
CA GLN A 685 20.95 59.01 -10.94
C GLN A 685 20.58 60.48 -11.24
N HIS A 686 19.30 60.80 -11.31
CA HIS A 686 18.80 62.15 -11.57
C HIS A 686 17.94 62.67 -10.40
N PRO A 687 18.55 63.03 -9.25
CA PRO A 687 17.82 63.45 -8.05
C PRO A 687 17.01 64.74 -8.22
N LYS A 688 17.34 65.57 -9.22
CA LYS A 688 16.61 66.79 -9.58
C LYS A 688 15.23 66.52 -10.21
N TRP A 689 14.94 65.28 -10.59
CA TRP A 689 13.64 64.85 -11.15
C TRP A 689 12.65 64.36 -10.08
N LYS A 690 13.05 64.39 -8.79
CA LYS A 690 12.14 64.09 -7.68
C LYS A 690 11.12 65.23 -7.53
N LEU A 691 9.84 64.90 -7.65
CA LEU A 691 8.76 65.77 -7.17
C LEU A 691 8.99 66.03 -5.67
N THR A 692 9.24 67.28 -5.31
CA THR A 692 9.05 67.77 -3.94
C THR A 692 7.63 67.41 -3.50
N PRO A 693 7.45 66.66 -2.40
CA PRO A 693 6.11 66.46 -1.86
C PRO A 693 5.58 67.83 -1.47
N VAL A 694 4.42 68.19 -2.03
CA VAL A 694 3.64 69.35 -1.62
C VAL A 694 3.45 69.25 -0.11
N SER A 695 4.03 70.22 0.61
CA SER A 695 3.79 70.44 2.04
C SER A 695 2.28 70.54 2.27
N PRO A 696 1.70 69.81 3.24
CA PRO A 696 0.30 70.01 3.58
C PRO A 696 0.16 71.43 4.13
N SER A 697 -0.65 72.25 3.45
CA SER A 697 -1.04 73.56 3.93
C SER A 697 -1.78 73.40 5.26
N THR A 698 -1.14 73.84 6.34
CA THR A 698 -1.79 74.28 7.57
C THR A 698 -2.93 75.22 7.21
N SER A 699 -4.15 74.72 7.33
CA SER A 699 -5.37 75.50 7.41
C SER A 699 -6.03 75.16 8.74
N ASP A 700 -5.42 75.71 9.80
CA ASP A 700 -6.20 76.16 10.95
C ASP A 700 -7.13 77.26 10.44
N SER A 701 -8.45 77.06 10.58
CA SER A 701 -9.42 78.08 11.05
C SER A 701 -10.86 77.68 10.70
N LEU A 702 -11.64 77.45 11.77
CA LEU A 702 -13.04 77.90 11.94
C LEU A 702 -14.11 77.35 10.99
N LEU A 703 -14.78 76.25 11.38
CA LEU A 703 -16.15 76.22 11.96
C LEU A 703 -16.67 74.79 12.05
#